data_AF-A0A1F5C9T9-F1
#
_entry.id   AF-A0A1F5C9T9-F1
#
_cell.length_a   1.000
_cell.length_b   1.000
_cell.length_c   1.000
_cell.angle_alpha   90.00
_cell.angle_beta   90.00
_cell.angle_gamma   90.00
#
_symmetry.space_group_name_H-M   'P 1'
#
loop_
_entity.id
_entity.type
_entity.pdbx_description
1 polymer ?
#
loop_
_entity_poly.entity_id
_entity_poly.type
_entity_poly.pdbx_seq_one_letter_code
_entity_poly.pdbx_strand_id
1 'polypeptide(L)'
;MASKKNGNGKAKLSNKLTAREAEVLKYLKRQAWSIPGIADSTKPKTSEEEAVRLVDALMRKGYDINLDRATKQVGLKKDPTTLQPLLIDPEKRVIKDPIYRHTYKVGFWSSVVAGSKFAQWTALHTLYAYFEAAGVDFAVGSDLTAGIMPKRRQGEVFLGPPEQQRDYVLKHFPKARFKTYIISGKRDLSSKDKENPAYNIVRGICGDDSRDDLIYRGDLSASFFIKDVRILATNPGEDYAPYAKSLPLQRIMENTFGEEFKGGESDKKVLALFGTHMFADLPIYMITRGFLAPTLQAMTPHQRSRRRRGFAPIIGGVILHLHFDDKWHLKENGIEVELVNLTDYQQPDDYLAEVKIKESLTKNQIAVVELLSERPRTEGELSRNLKIHKDKVWEIIGNLQDSNYKILTPSNAEQADSKQFTLVLSPKTSFKPLDLKTVFHKKLKTGYTSDKHYASGDGQPSCVDMAYRNAEEEKIAVMFDTGDMTAGLFDHPANKNKVIIPNVEGQMLYAADRHPKASFPQFSISGDHDSFAGKVGANFYRRIFSAARPDIKYLGHLRGAVEINGMKFTLKHPGGGPGYALTYGGQKHIEAEIQRIVSRGGKEMCHVLAFGNWHVANWQFSAGVAVICVPCFQEQTLDYMDRKALHPWIGMWIMEYTVDTANRITSARAKYYNYAPYTKELDLPEPIASFYRKYVFPDMSVGDANGGETR
;
A
#
# COMPACT_ATOMS: atom_id res chain seq x y z
N MET A 1 39.80 -43.64 26.89
CA MET A 1 38.62 -43.89 26.02
C MET A 1 37.91 -42.57 25.79
N ALA A 2 38.05 -42.02 24.58
CA ALA A 2 37.64 -40.66 24.24
C ALA A 2 36.28 -40.67 23.52
N SER A 3 35.31 -39.92 24.04
CA SER A 3 34.05 -39.63 23.34
C SER A 3 34.28 -38.52 22.31
N LYS A 4 34.25 -38.88 21.02
CA LYS A 4 34.29 -37.91 19.93
C LYS A 4 32.95 -37.17 19.82
N LYS A 5 33.01 -35.85 19.98
CA LYS A 5 31.99 -34.90 19.52
C LYS A 5 31.89 -34.99 17.99
N ASN A 6 30.74 -35.40 17.46
CA ASN A 6 30.42 -35.20 16.05
C ASN A 6 29.97 -33.75 15.84
N GLY A 7 30.91 -32.91 15.41
CA GLY A 7 30.62 -31.56 14.93
C GLY A 7 30.01 -31.64 13.53
N ASN A 8 28.69 -31.46 13.43
CA ASN A 8 28.03 -31.08 12.17
C ASN A 8 28.29 -29.58 11.92
N GLY A 9 29.51 -29.25 11.49
CA GLY A 9 29.79 -27.96 10.88
C GLY A 9 29.12 -27.92 9.51
N LYS A 10 27.95 -27.29 9.40
CA LYS A 10 27.34 -26.99 8.10
C LYS A 10 28.30 -26.04 7.36
N ALA A 11 28.99 -26.56 6.35
CA ALA A 11 29.87 -25.78 5.50
C ALA A 11 29.03 -24.71 4.77
N LYS A 12 29.49 -23.45 4.79
CA LYS A 12 28.91 -22.37 3.98
C LYS A 12 28.87 -22.81 2.51
N LEU A 13 27.69 -22.82 1.89
CA LEU A 13 27.55 -23.15 0.48
C LEU A 13 28.34 -22.13 -0.36
N SER A 14 29.29 -22.59 -1.17
CA SER A 14 29.94 -21.74 -2.17
C SER A 14 28.96 -21.46 -3.30
N ASN A 15 28.84 -20.18 -3.67
CA ASN A 15 28.01 -19.72 -4.78
C ASN A 15 28.52 -20.10 -6.17
N LYS A 16 29.79 -20.49 -6.29
CA LYS A 16 30.30 -21.13 -7.50
C LYS A 16 29.81 -22.57 -7.55
N LEU A 17 29.36 -22.99 -8.72
CA LEU A 17 29.09 -24.40 -8.98
C LEU A 17 30.38 -25.19 -8.77
N THR A 18 30.28 -26.30 -8.04
CA THR A 18 31.35 -27.29 -8.02
C THR A 18 31.46 -27.91 -9.42
N ALA A 19 32.61 -28.52 -9.73
CA ALA A 19 32.78 -29.20 -11.02
C ALA A 19 31.68 -30.25 -11.27
N ARG A 20 31.24 -30.97 -10.23
CA ARG A 20 30.17 -31.97 -10.31
C ARG A 20 28.80 -31.35 -10.55
N GLU A 21 28.46 -30.27 -9.85
CA GLU A 21 27.18 -29.57 -10.06
C GLU A 21 27.12 -28.95 -11.46
N ALA A 22 28.21 -28.34 -11.93
CA ALA A 22 28.31 -27.78 -13.28
C ALA A 22 28.14 -28.86 -14.36
N GLU A 23 28.67 -30.06 -14.12
CA GLU A 23 28.47 -31.20 -14.99
C GLU A 23 27.01 -31.68 -15.03
N VAL A 24 26.36 -31.88 -13.87
CA VAL A 24 24.94 -32.24 -13.81
C VAL A 24 24.09 -31.18 -14.52
N LEU A 25 24.34 -29.90 -14.27
CA LEU A 25 23.64 -28.81 -14.93
C LEU A 25 23.81 -28.86 -16.45
N LYS A 26 25.01 -29.17 -16.95
CA LYS A 26 25.26 -29.34 -18.40
C LYS A 26 24.39 -30.44 -19.01
N TYR A 27 24.17 -31.54 -18.30
CA TYR A 27 23.26 -32.61 -18.75
C TYR A 27 21.79 -32.18 -18.74
N LEU A 28 21.35 -31.54 -17.65
CA LEU A 28 19.97 -31.03 -17.53
C LEU A 28 19.65 -29.92 -18.53
N LYS A 29 20.65 -29.17 -19.02
CA LYS A 29 20.48 -28.19 -20.11
C LYS A 29 20.16 -28.83 -21.47
N ARG A 30 20.45 -30.12 -21.66
CA ARG A 30 20.20 -30.84 -22.92
C ARG A 30 18.79 -31.41 -22.99
N GLN A 31 18.38 -32.11 -21.93
CA GLN A 31 17.09 -32.78 -21.82
C GLN A 31 16.80 -33.14 -20.36
N ALA A 32 15.62 -33.70 -20.09
CA ALA A 32 15.30 -34.31 -18.80
C ALA A 32 15.99 -35.68 -18.67
N TRP A 33 16.39 -36.04 -17.45
CA TRP A 33 17.12 -37.27 -17.14
C TRP A 33 16.52 -37.98 -15.92
N SER A 34 16.60 -39.30 -15.84
CA SER A 34 16.31 -40.02 -14.60
C SER A 34 17.46 -39.87 -13.60
N ILE A 35 17.21 -40.02 -12.30
CA ILE A 35 18.27 -40.02 -11.27
C ILE A 35 19.36 -41.08 -11.57
N PRO A 36 19.03 -42.35 -11.90
CA PRO A 36 20.03 -43.32 -12.36
C PRO A 36 20.81 -42.83 -13.58
N GLY A 37 20.12 -42.21 -14.56
CA GLY A 37 20.77 -41.67 -15.76
C GLY A 37 21.77 -40.56 -15.46
N ILE A 38 21.48 -39.69 -14.49
CA ILE A 38 22.42 -38.66 -14.01
C ILE A 38 23.62 -39.33 -13.31
N ALA A 39 23.35 -40.29 -12.42
CA ALA A 39 24.36 -41.02 -11.67
C ALA A 39 25.39 -41.71 -12.59
N ASP A 40 24.90 -42.34 -13.66
CA ASP A 40 25.72 -43.05 -14.65
C ASP A 40 26.44 -42.14 -15.65
N SER A 41 25.90 -40.95 -15.95
CA SER A 41 26.43 -40.08 -17.01
C SER A 41 27.46 -39.06 -16.52
N THR A 42 27.48 -38.74 -15.22
CA THR A 42 28.47 -37.84 -14.62
C THR A 42 29.88 -38.46 -14.64
N LYS A 43 30.93 -37.62 -14.71
CA LYS A 43 32.33 -38.03 -14.80
C LYS A 43 33.15 -37.32 -13.71
N PRO A 44 33.59 -38.04 -12.65
CA PRO A 44 33.41 -39.48 -12.43
C PRO A 44 31.96 -39.83 -12.05
N LYS A 45 31.54 -41.06 -12.39
CA LYS A 45 30.23 -41.61 -12.03
C LYS A 45 29.94 -41.41 -10.55
N THR A 46 28.66 -41.27 -10.22
CA THR A 46 28.23 -41.03 -8.85
C THR A 46 27.12 -41.99 -8.45
N SER A 47 26.77 -42.07 -7.17
CA SER A 47 25.61 -42.84 -6.71
C SER A 47 24.32 -42.07 -6.98
N GLU A 48 23.17 -42.77 -7.02
CA GLU A 48 21.86 -42.12 -7.12
C GLU A 48 21.60 -41.12 -5.98
N GLU A 49 22.00 -41.46 -4.75
CA GLU A 49 21.89 -40.56 -3.60
C GLU A 49 22.68 -39.27 -3.80
N GLU A 50 23.90 -39.37 -4.34
CA GLU A 50 24.72 -38.20 -4.61
C GLU A 50 24.19 -37.40 -5.81
N ALA A 51 23.60 -38.07 -6.81
CA ALA A 51 22.90 -37.38 -7.90
C ALA A 51 21.70 -36.56 -7.37
N VAL A 52 20.91 -37.12 -6.44
CA VAL A 52 19.83 -36.38 -5.75
C VAL A 52 20.41 -35.18 -4.99
N ARG A 53 21.50 -35.36 -4.24
CA ARG A 53 22.15 -34.25 -3.51
C ARG A 53 22.65 -33.14 -4.45
N LEU A 54 23.22 -33.49 -5.60
CA LEU A 54 23.67 -32.52 -6.60
C LEU A 54 22.49 -31.77 -7.23
N VAL A 55 21.38 -32.45 -7.50
CA VAL A 55 20.14 -31.82 -7.99
C VAL A 55 19.58 -30.86 -6.93
N ASP A 56 19.48 -31.29 -5.68
CA ASP A 56 19.05 -30.44 -4.56
C ASP A 56 19.97 -29.23 -4.38
N ALA A 57 21.28 -29.40 -4.52
CA ALA A 57 22.25 -28.32 -4.46
C ALA A 57 22.03 -27.31 -5.59
N LEU A 58 21.76 -27.76 -6.83
CA LEU A 58 21.40 -26.87 -7.94
C LEU A 58 20.10 -26.11 -7.66
N MET A 59 19.08 -26.77 -7.11
CA MET A 59 17.83 -26.10 -6.72
C MET A 59 18.08 -25.00 -5.69
N ARG A 60 18.90 -25.28 -4.65
CA ARG A 60 19.29 -24.30 -3.63
C ARG A 60 20.10 -23.14 -4.20
N LYS A 61 20.91 -23.39 -5.24
CA LYS A 61 21.67 -22.35 -5.95
C LYS A 61 20.82 -21.53 -6.94
N GLY A 62 19.52 -21.81 -7.04
CA GLY A 62 18.56 -21.01 -7.80
C GLY A 62 18.17 -21.58 -9.16
N TYR A 63 18.54 -22.83 -9.48
CA TYR A 63 18.05 -23.46 -10.71
C TYR A 63 16.64 -24.02 -10.51
N ASP A 64 15.72 -23.63 -11.38
CA ASP A 64 14.37 -24.16 -11.45
C ASP A 64 14.42 -25.58 -12.05
N ILE A 65 14.34 -26.57 -11.16
CA ILE A 65 14.31 -27.99 -11.51
C ILE A 65 12.91 -28.55 -11.19
N ASN A 66 12.34 -29.25 -12.17
CA ASN A 66 11.14 -30.06 -12.01
C ASN A 66 11.53 -31.52 -11.71
N LEU A 67 10.87 -32.11 -10.72
CA LEU A 67 10.97 -33.52 -10.36
C LEU A 67 9.63 -34.18 -10.70
N ASP A 68 9.54 -34.77 -11.89
CA ASP A 68 8.33 -35.47 -12.31
C ASP A 68 8.28 -36.84 -11.63
N ARG A 69 7.32 -36.99 -10.72
CA ARG A 69 7.13 -38.23 -9.95
C ARG A 69 6.57 -39.37 -10.80
N ALA A 70 5.82 -39.07 -11.86
CA ALA A 70 5.21 -40.08 -12.72
C ALA A 70 6.26 -40.69 -13.66
N THR A 71 7.05 -39.84 -14.32
CA THR A 71 8.10 -40.29 -15.25
C THR A 71 9.44 -40.58 -14.56
N LYS A 72 9.57 -40.21 -13.27
CA LYS A 72 10.83 -40.25 -12.49
C LYS A 72 11.97 -39.45 -13.15
N GLN A 73 11.61 -38.43 -13.92
CA GLN A 73 12.57 -37.57 -14.61
C GLN A 73 12.81 -36.26 -13.88
N VAL A 74 14.01 -35.74 -14.05
CA VAL A 74 14.53 -34.49 -13.53
C VAL A 74 14.92 -33.61 -14.70
N GLY A 75 14.40 -32.39 -14.76
CA GLY A 75 14.68 -31.48 -15.87
C GLY A 75 14.61 -30.02 -15.44
N LEU A 76 15.25 -29.14 -16.23
CA LEU A 76 15.15 -27.70 -16.03
C LEU A 76 13.76 -27.20 -16.44
N LYS A 77 13.13 -26.42 -15.56
CA LYS A 77 11.88 -25.72 -15.82
C LYS A 77 12.16 -24.27 -16.24
N LYS A 78 11.61 -23.87 -17.39
CA LYS A 78 11.77 -22.51 -17.94
C LYS A 78 10.57 -21.61 -17.63
N ASP A 79 9.38 -22.18 -17.67
CA ASP A 79 8.14 -21.46 -17.39
C ASP A 79 8.07 -20.99 -15.93
N PRO A 80 7.31 -19.91 -15.65
CA PRO A 80 7.06 -19.46 -14.29
C PRO A 80 6.62 -20.60 -13.35
N THR A 81 7.20 -20.62 -12.16
CA THR A 81 6.92 -21.63 -11.14
C THR A 81 5.75 -21.20 -10.27
N THR A 82 4.62 -21.89 -10.40
CA THR A 82 3.51 -21.81 -9.45
C THR A 82 3.68 -22.87 -8.36
N LEU A 83 3.57 -22.46 -7.10
CA LEU A 83 3.57 -23.38 -5.95
C LEU A 83 2.15 -23.53 -5.39
N GLN A 84 1.93 -24.64 -4.68
CA GLN A 84 0.68 -24.87 -3.98
C GLN A 84 0.42 -23.76 -2.94
N PRO A 85 -0.86 -23.47 -2.65
CA PRO A 85 -1.21 -22.53 -1.59
C PRO A 85 -0.59 -22.92 -0.26
N LEU A 86 -0.11 -21.93 0.50
CA LEU A 86 0.41 -22.18 1.83
C LEU A 86 -0.73 -22.11 2.83
N LEU A 87 -0.96 -23.23 3.51
CA LEU A 87 -1.91 -23.32 4.60
C LEU A 87 -1.22 -22.86 5.88
N ILE A 88 -1.79 -21.86 6.53
CA ILE A 88 -1.29 -21.27 7.77
C ILE A 88 -2.33 -21.54 8.85
N ASP A 89 -1.88 -22.23 9.90
CA ASP A 89 -2.68 -22.51 11.06
C ASP A 89 -2.29 -21.53 12.19
N PRO A 90 -3.09 -20.47 12.41
CA PRO A 90 -2.73 -19.42 13.36
C PRO A 90 -2.78 -19.90 14.82
N GLU A 91 -3.43 -21.03 15.11
CA GLU A 91 -3.46 -21.64 16.45
C GLU A 91 -2.10 -22.16 16.91
N LYS A 92 -1.20 -22.48 15.97
CA LYS A 92 0.16 -22.94 16.28
C LYS A 92 1.09 -21.79 16.68
N ARG A 93 0.59 -20.56 16.66
CA ARG A 93 1.33 -19.36 17.07
C ARG A 93 1.50 -19.34 18.59
N VAL A 94 2.73 -19.09 19.04
CA VAL A 94 2.99 -18.79 20.46
C VAL A 94 2.68 -17.31 20.70
N ILE A 95 1.57 -17.02 21.37
CA ILE A 95 1.12 -15.66 21.64
C ILE A 95 1.40 -15.31 23.10
N LYS A 96 2.16 -14.23 23.32
CA LYS A 96 2.49 -13.74 24.67
C LYS A 96 1.43 -12.82 25.25
N ASP A 97 0.62 -12.17 24.41
CA ASP A 97 -0.41 -11.21 24.80
C ASP A 97 -1.81 -11.78 24.53
N PRO A 98 -2.63 -12.06 25.57
CA PRO A 98 -3.99 -12.58 25.41
C PRO A 98 -4.90 -11.71 24.54
N ILE A 99 -4.70 -10.39 24.49
CA ILE A 99 -5.56 -9.45 23.75
C ILE A 99 -5.45 -9.66 22.24
N TYR A 100 -4.25 -9.98 21.76
CA TYR A 100 -3.99 -10.21 20.33
C TYR A 100 -4.10 -11.67 19.92
N ARG A 101 -4.67 -12.53 20.77
CA ARG A 101 -4.76 -13.96 20.55
C ARG A 101 -5.41 -14.32 19.21
N HIS A 102 -6.46 -13.60 18.84
CA HIS A 102 -7.23 -13.82 17.60
C HIS A 102 -6.97 -12.73 16.55
N THR A 103 -5.80 -12.08 16.58
CA THR A 103 -5.38 -11.12 15.55
C THR A 103 -4.14 -11.63 14.81
N TYR A 104 -4.23 -11.74 13.48
CA TYR A 104 -3.15 -12.18 12.61
C TYR A 104 -2.72 -11.04 11.69
N LYS A 105 -1.41 -10.74 11.61
CA LYS A 105 -0.89 -9.57 10.88
C LYS A 105 0.10 -9.97 9.79
N VAL A 106 -0.18 -9.55 8.56
CA VAL A 106 0.67 -9.84 7.40
C VAL A 106 1.26 -8.56 6.82
N GLY A 107 2.58 -8.48 6.75
CA GLY A 107 3.29 -7.36 6.12
C GLY A 107 3.42 -7.54 4.60
N PHE A 108 3.33 -6.47 3.82
CA PHE A 108 3.48 -6.49 2.37
C PHE A 108 4.39 -5.34 1.90
N TRP A 109 5.25 -5.61 0.92
CA TRP A 109 6.05 -4.58 0.25
C TRP A 109 6.38 -5.00 -1.19
N SER A 110 6.77 -4.05 -2.03
CA SER A 110 7.15 -4.30 -3.43
C SER A 110 8.49 -3.63 -3.80
N SER A 111 9.22 -4.22 -4.74
CA SER A 111 10.35 -3.61 -5.45
C SER A 111 11.44 -3.05 -4.53
N VAL A 112 12.11 -3.92 -3.78
CA VAL A 112 13.39 -3.59 -3.10
C VAL A 112 14.49 -3.33 -4.13
N VAL A 113 14.42 -4.03 -5.28
CA VAL A 113 15.29 -3.84 -6.44
C VAL A 113 16.79 -3.80 -6.11
N ALA A 114 17.26 -4.78 -5.34
CA ALA A 114 18.66 -4.90 -4.96
C ALA A 114 19.60 -4.82 -6.16
N GLY A 115 20.59 -3.92 -6.10
CA GLY A 115 21.49 -3.59 -7.21
C GLY A 115 21.11 -2.33 -8.00
N SER A 116 19.92 -1.78 -7.78
CA SER A 116 19.52 -0.48 -8.32
C SER A 116 20.04 0.66 -7.45
N LYS A 117 20.47 1.77 -8.08
CA LYS A 117 20.85 3.02 -7.40
C LYS A 117 19.67 3.69 -6.68
N PHE A 118 18.44 3.28 -7.01
CA PHE A 118 17.21 3.85 -6.49
C PHE A 118 16.57 3.00 -5.37
N ALA A 119 17.19 1.87 -4.99
CA ALA A 119 16.74 1.04 -3.88
C ALA A 119 16.81 1.81 -2.55
N GLN A 120 15.73 1.75 -1.75
CA GLN A 120 15.60 2.43 -0.46
C GLN A 120 15.80 1.43 0.69
N TRP A 121 17.05 1.07 0.96
CA TRP A 121 17.45 0.10 1.97
C TRP A 121 17.21 0.60 3.39
N THR A 122 17.46 1.88 3.66
CA THR A 122 17.14 2.50 4.96
C THR A 122 15.65 2.43 5.23
N ALA A 123 14.81 2.65 4.20
CA ALA A 123 13.35 2.50 4.31
C ALA A 123 12.94 1.03 4.53
N LEU A 124 13.58 0.06 3.84
CA LEU A 124 13.36 -1.37 4.06
C LEU A 124 13.67 -1.77 5.51
N HIS A 125 14.82 -1.35 6.05
CA HIS A 125 15.19 -1.62 7.45
C HIS A 125 14.22 -0.98 8.44
N THR A 126 13.79 0.25 8.17
CA THR A 126 12.78 0.96 8.98
C THR A 126 11.43 0.25 8.95
N LEU A 127 10.99 -0.21 7.77
CA LEU A 127 9.75 -0.95 7.61
C LEU A 127 9.76 -2.27 8.39
N TYR A 128 10.87 -3.00 8.34
CA TYR A 128 11.03 -4.24 9.09
C TYR A 128 11.07 -4.02 10.61
N ALA A 129 11.77 -2.98 11.07
CA ALA A 129 11.75 -2.58 12.48
C ALA A 129 10.32 -2.21 12.93
N TYR A 130 9.56 -1.51 12.09
CA TYR A 130 8.15 -1.21 12.34
C TYR A 130 7.28 -2.46 12.34
N PHE A 131 7.47 -3.40 11.41
CA PHE A 131 6.76 -4.68 11.37
C PHE A 131 6.98 -5.50 12.65
N GLU A 132 8.21 -5.54 13.16
CA GLU A 132 8.49 -6.19 14.44
C GLU A 132 7.80 -5.49 15.60
N ALA A 133 7.86 -4.17 15.66
CA ALA A 133 7.16 -3.37 16.68
C ALA A 133 5.63 -3.55 16.61
N ALA A 134 5.07 -3.66 15.41
CA ALA A 134 3.64 -3.83 15.16
C ALA A 134 3.14 -5.26 15.39
N GLY A 135 4.04 -6.25 15.57
CA GLY A 135 3.65 -7.62 15.79
C GLY A 135 3.28 -8.39 14.52
N VAL A 136 3.90 -8.08 13.38
CA VAL A 136 3.71 -8.81 12.12
C VAL A 136 4.15 -10.28 12.28
N ASP A 137 3.32 -11.18 11.75
CA ASP A 137 3.49 -12.64 11.83
C ASP A 137 4.34 -13.20 10.70
N PHE A 138 4.15 -12.66 9.51
CA PHE A 138 5.03 -12.87 8.37
C PHE A 138 4.90 -11.72 7.38
N ALA A 139 5.91 -11.55 6.53
CA ALA A 139 5.88 -10.60 5.44
C ALA A 139 5.81 -11.29 4.09
N VAL A 140 5.26 -10.61 3.09
CA VAL A 140 5.24 -11.01 1.68
C VAL A 140 5.84 -9.90 0.83
N GLY A 141 6.79 -10.24 -0.02
CA GLY A 141 7.47 -9.29 -0.90
C GLY A 141 7.59 -9.78 -2.34
N SER A 142 7.78 -8.83 -3.28
CA SER A 142 8.06 -9.14 -4.69
C SER A 142 8.99 -8.09 -5.32
N ASP A 143 9.64 -8.44 -6.44
CA ASP A 143 10.70 -7.65 -7.11
C ASP A 143 11.87 -7.35 -6.15
N LEU A 144 12.48 -8.41 -5.64
CA LEU A 144 13.56 -8.29 -4.65
C LEU A 144 14.84 -7.70 -5.26
N THR A 145 15.12 -8.02 -6.52
CA THR A 145 16.36 -7.69 -7.22
C THR A 145 16.10 -6.75 -8.40
N ALA A 146 17.12 -6.01 -8.81
CA ALA A 146 17.02 -5.13 -9.97
C ALA A 146 16.89 -5.94 -11.28
N GLY A 147 17.39 -7.17 -11.29
CA GLY A 147 17.41 -8.02 -12.47
C GLY A 147 18.42 -7.53 -13.51
N ILE A 148 18.34 -8.08 -14.72
CA ILE A 148 19.15 -7.70 -15.86
C ILE A 148 18.49 -6.52 -16.57
N MET A 149 19.13 -5.35 -16.50
CA MET A 149 18.61 -4.13 -17.12
C MET A 149 18.90 -4.05 -18.63
N PRO A 150 17.97 -3.50 -19.45
CA PRO A 150 18.26 -3.15 -20.83
C PRO A 150 19.41 -2.14 -20.94
N LYS A 151 20.18 -2.16 -22.03
CA LYS A 151 21.34 -1.26 -22.26
C LYS A 151 21.05 0.21 -21.94
N ARG A 152 19.87 0.72 -22.34
CA ARG A 152 19.46 2.13 -22.11
C ARG A 152 19.26 2.49 -20.64
N ARG A 153 19.15 1.50 -19.75
CA ARG A 153 18.90 1.65 -18.30
C ARG A 153 20.05 1.13 -17.44
N GLN A 154 21.17 0.73 -18.04
CA GLN A 154 22.34 0.24 -17.31
C GLN A 154 22.90 1.29 -16.33
N GLY A 155 22.73 2.58 -16.62
CA GLY A 155 23.10 3.65 -15.68
C GLY A 155 22.27 3.68 -14.38
N GLU A 156 21.12 2.99 -14.31
CA GLU A 156 20.24 2.94 -13.14
C GLU A 156 20.63 1.87 -12.11
N VAL A 157 21.59 1.00 -12.46
CA VAL A 157 22.11 -0.06 -11.59
C VAL A 157 23.57 0.19 -11.24
N PHE A 158 23.97 -0.27 -10.07
CA PHE A 158 25.37 -0.29 -9.64
C PHE A 158 25.91 -1.73 -9.50
N LEU A 159 25.02 -2.73 -9.52
CA LEU A 159 25.36 -4.15 -9.63
C LEU A 159 24.71 -4.72 -10.90
N GLY A 160 25.54 -5.19 -11.83
CA GLY A 160 25.06 -5.77 -13.08
C GLY A 160 24.71 -7.26 -12.96
N PRO A 161 25.70 -8.13 -12.65
CA PRO A 161 25.49 -9.58 -12.62
C PRO A 161 24.48 -10.04 -11.56
N PRO A 162 23.60 -11.01 -11.87
CA PRO A 162 22.64 -11.58 -10.92
C PRO A 162 23.29 -12.08 -9.61
N GLU A 163 24.48 -12.68 -9.68
CA GLU A 163 25.18 -13.23 -8.51
C GLU A 163 25.58 -12.12 -7.54
N GLN A 164 25.99 -10.95 -8.06
CA GLN A 164 26.31 -9.79 -7.21
C GLN A 164 25.07 -9.24 -6.53
N GLN A 165 23.93 -9.20 -7.23
CA GLN A 165 22.66 -8.77 -6.64
C GLN A 165 22.20 -9.75 -5.54
N ARG A 166 22.32 -11.06 -5.76
CA ARG A 166 22.05 -12.09 -4.73
C ARG A 166 22.90 -11.85 -3.50
N ASP A 167 24.21 -11.78 -3.67
CA ASP A 167 25.16 -11.66 -2.56
C ASP A 167 24.91 -10.36 -1.77
N TYR A 168 24.51 -9.29 -2.47
CA TYR A 168 24.09 -8.04 -1.85
C TYR A 168 22.83 -8.22 -0.98
N VAL A 169 21.81 -8.94 -1.45
CA VAL A 169 20.60 -9.25 -0.65
C VAL A 169 20.95 -10.09 0.58
N LEU A 170 21.74 -11.15 0.41
CA LEU A 170 22.14 -12.03 1.52
C LEU A 170 22.85 -11.26 2.64
N LYS A 171 23.66 -10.26 2.26
CA LYS A 171 24.42 -9.43 3.18
C LYS A 171 23.60 -8.31 3.84
N HIS A 172 22.70 -7.67 3.11
CA HIS A 172 22.14 -6.37 3.52
C HIS A 172 20.65 -6.38 3.87
N PHE A 173 19.89 -7.38 3.42
CA PHE A 173 18.46 -7.43 3.71
C PHE A 173 18.22 -7.68 5.22
N PRO A 174 17.28 -6.96 5.86
CA PRO A 174 17.09 -7.02 7.30
C PRO A 174 16.65 -8.43 7.75
N LYS A 175 17.26 -8.92 8.83
CA LYS A 175 16.77 -10.11 9.53
C LYS A 175 15.61 -9.71 10.44
N ALA A 176 14.61 -10.58 10.52
CA ALA A 176 13.44 -10.39 11.37
C ALA A 176 13.13 -11.67 12.15
N ARG A 177 12.38 -11.53 13.24
CA ARG A 177 11.87 -12.67 14.03
C ARG A 177 10.81 -13.51 13.29
N PHE A 178 10.27 -13.00 12.19
CA PHE A 178 9.26 -13.66 11.36
C PHE A 178 9.83 -14.04 10.00
N LYS A 179 9.14 -14.97 9.31
CA LYS A 179 9.52 -15.37 7.95
C LYS A 179 9.04 -14.33 6.93
N THR A 180 9.87 -14.08 5.92
CA THR A 180 9.51 -13.29 4.74
C THR A 180 9.34 -14.21 3.55
N TYR A 181 8.13 -14.27 3.02
CA TYR A 181 7.81 -15.00 1.82
C TYR A 181 8.03 -14.12 0.58
N ILE A 182 8.82 -14.60 -0.38
CA ILE A 182 9.21 -13.82 -1.55
C ILE A 182 8.65 -14.47 -2.80
N ILE A 183 7.98 -13.65 -3.61
CA ILE A 183 7.44 -14.01 -4.92
C ILE A 183 8.33 -13.34 -5.97
N SER A 184 8.91 -14.12 -6.88
CA SER A 184 9.73 -13.54 -7.96
C SER A 184 8.86 -12.67 -8.86
N GLY A 185 9.18 -11.38 -8.93
CA GLY A 185 8.53 -10.48 -9.86
C GLY A 185 9.15 -10.53 -11.25
N LYS A 186 8.66 -9.72 -12.19
CA LYS A 186 9.20 -9.71 -13.56
C LYS A 186 10.67 -9.27 -13.60
N ARG A 187 11.11 -8.39 -12.69
CA ARG A 187 12.51 -7.97 -12.62
C ARG A 187 13.39 -9.14 -12.20
N ASP A 188 12.99 -9.87 -11.17
CA ASP A 188 13.73 -11.05 -10.69
C ASP A 188 13.89 -12.10 -11.80
N LEU A 189 12.81 -12.35 -12.54
CA LEU A 189 12.78 -13.35 -13.61
C LEU A 189 13.60 -12.96 -14.84
N SER A 190 14.05 -11.71 -14.96
CA SER A 190 14.95 -11.32 -16.05
C SER A 190 16.32 -12.02 -15.99
N SER A 191 16.68 -12.64 -14.86
CA SER A 191 17.85 -13.52 -14.77
C SER A 191 17.69 -14.83 -15.56
N LYS A 192 16.46 -15.20 -15.93
CA LYS A 192 16.19 -16.30 -16.85
C LYS A 192 16.44 -15.80 -18.27
N ASP A 193 17.64 -16.05 -18.80
CA ASP A 193 18.04 -15.65 -20.14
C ASP A 193 18.23 -16.84 -21.09
N LYS A 194 18.72 -16.60 -22.31
CA LYS A 194 18.96 -17.68 -23.29
C LYS A 194 20.02 -18.68 -22.84
N GLU A 195 21.01 -18.25 -22.07
CA GLU A 195 22.13 -19.08 -21.62
C GLU A 195 21.79 -19.87 -20.34
N ASN A 196 20.94 -19.30 -19.49
CA ASN A 196 20.47 -19.86 -18.22
C ASN A 196 18.95 -19.69 -18.05
N PRO A 197 18.12 -20.33 -18.90
CA PRO A 197 16.67 -20.08 -18.94
C PRO A 197 15.90 -20.60 -17.71
N ALA A 198 16.59 -21.30 -16.80
CA ALA A 198 16.03 -21.83 -15.56
C ALA A 198 16.65 -21.19 -14.31
N TYR A 199 17.51 -20.18 -14.44
CA TYR A 199 18.13 -19.53 -13.27
C TYR A 199 17.21 -18.46 -12.68
N ASN A 200 16.71 -18.73 -11.47
CA ASN A 200 15.84 -17.87 -10.68
C ASN A 200 16.61 -17.33 -9.47
N ILE A 201 17.01 -16.06 -9.56
CA ILE A 201 17.84 -15.41 -8.54
C ILE A 201 17.19 -15.45 -7.15
N VAL A 202 15.88 -15.23 -7.03
CA VAL A 202 15.17 -15.25 -5.74
C VAL A 202 15.15 -16.65 -5.14
N ARG A 203 14.98 -17.69 -5.97
CA ARG A 203 15.11 -19.07 -5.49
C ARG A 203 16.50 -19.32 -4.90
N GLY A 204 17.54 -18.80 -5.56
CA GLY A 204 18.91 -18.88 -5.06
C GLY A 204 19.12 -18.10 -3.75
N ILE A 205 18.48 -16.94 -3.60
CA ILE A 205 18.52 -16.14 -2.36
C ILE A 205 17.85 -16.92 -1.21
N CYS A 206 16.65 -17.43 -1.41
CA CYS A 206 15.88 -18.13 -0.38
C CYS A 206 16.38 -19.57 -0.13
N GLY A 207 17.21 -20.11 -1.02
CA GLY A 207 17.85 -21.42 -0.86
C GLY A 207 19.18 -21.40 -0.10
N ASP A 208 19.69 -20.20 0.24
CA ASP A 208 20.96 -20.03 0.94
C ASP A 208 20.80 -20.25 2.45
N ASP A 209 21.65 -21.10 3.02
CA ASP A 209 21.59 -21.48 4.45
C ASP A 209 21.84 -20.30 5.41
N SER A 210 22.37 -19.16 4.94
CA SER A 210 22.55 -17.96 5.76
C SER A 210 21.24 -17.20 6.03
N ARG A 211 20.17 -17.52 5.28
CA ARG A 211 18.86 -16.84 5.28
C ARG A 211 17.71 -17.83 5.36
N ASP A 212 17.60 -18.52 6.49
CA ASP A 212 16.45 -19.38 6.78
C ASP A 212 15.14 -18.59 6.97
N ASP A 213 15.23 -17.26 7.15
CA ASP A 213 14.11 -16.34 7.28
C ASP A 213 13.45 -15.94 5.95
N LEU A 214 14.11 -16.18 4.81
CA LEU A 214 13.55 -15.90 3.48
C LEU A 214 13.02 -17.18 2.83
N ILE A 215 11.77 -17.15 2.35
CA ILE A 215 11.12 -18.32 1.79
C ILE A 215 10.58 -18.00 0.40
N TYR A 216 11.09 -18.71 -0.61
CA TYR A 216 10.59 -18.60 -1.98
C TYR A 216 9.17 -19.18 -2.11
N ARG A 217 8.25 -18.43 -2.71
CA ARG A 217 6.84 -18.81 -2.86
C ARG A 217 6.32 -18.86 -4.29
N GLY A 218 7.23 -18.95 -5.26
CA GLY A 218 6.89 -19.06 -6.67
C GLY A 218 7.12 -17.76 -7.44
N ASP A 219 6.72 -17.78 -8.69
CA ASP A 219 6.90 -16.72 -9.67
C ASP A 219 5.56 -16.01 -9.93
N LEU A 220 5.61 -14.67 -9.94
CA LEU A 220 4.52 -13.74 -10.25
C LEU A 220 3.33 -13.75 -9.29
N SER A 221 2.97 -14.88 -8.67
CA SER A 221 1.89 -14.94 -7.69
C SER A 221 2.08 -16.05 -6.66
N ALA A 222 1.45 -15.87 -5.49
CA ALA A 222 1.32 -16.92 -4.49
C ALA A 222 0.03 -16.77 -3.69
N SER A 223 -0.54 -17.91 -3.29
CA SER A 223 -1.72 -17.99 -2.42
C SER A 223 -1.32 -18.39 -1.00
N PHE A 224 -2.01 -17.78 -0.03
CA PHE A 224 -1.91 -18.05 1.39
C PHE A 224 -3.32 -18.23 1.94
N PHE A 225 -3.54 -19.30 2.69
CA PHE A 225 -4.79 -19.54 3.41
C PHE A 225 -4.53 -19.41 4.90
N ILE A 226 -5.17 -18.45 5.54
CA ILE A 226 -5.18 -18.29 6.99
C ILE A 226 -6.60 -18.65 7.42
N LYS A 227 -6.81 -19.91 7.82
CA LYS A 227 -8.13 -20.50 8.03
C LYS A 227 -9.06 -20.30 6.81
N ASP A 228 -10.13 -19.52 6.96
CA ASP A 228 -11.16 -19.22 5.96
C ASP A 228 -10.84 -17.97 5.10
N VAL A 229 -9.64 -17.39 5.24
CA VAL A 229 -9.20 -16.22 4.48
C VAL A 229 -8.15 -16.61 3.44
N ARG A 230 -8.48 -16.38 2.17
CA ARG A 230 -7.56 -16.56 1.03
C ARG A 230 -6.92 -15.23 0.67
N ILE A 231 -5.61 -15.14 0.83
CA ILE A 231 -4.80 -14.02 0.35
C ILE A 231 -4.11 -14.45 -0.94
N LEU A 232 -4.44 -13.78 -2.04
CA LEU A 232 -3.68 -13.84 -3.28
C LEU A 232 -2.75 -12.65 -3.37
N ALA A 233 -1.45 -12.89 -3.42
CA ALA A 233 -0.44 -11.86 -3.60
C ALA A 233 0.13 -12.00 -5.02
N THR A 234 0.07 -10.93 -5.83
CA THR A 234 0.38 -11.01 -7.27
C THR A 234 1.17 -9.81 -7.78
N ASN A 235 2.07 -10.06 -8.73
CA ASN A 235 2.88 -9.08 -9.43
C ASN A 235 2.59 -9.17 -10.94
N PRO A 236 1.70 -8.31 -11.48
CA PRO A 236 1.29 -8.36 -12.88
C PRO A 236 2.38 -7.83 -13.82
N GLY A 237 3.37 -7.11 -13.28
CA GLY A 237 4.57 -6.72 -14.01
C GLY A 237 5.25 -5.46 -13.53
N GLU A 238 6.31 -5.11 -14.26
CA GLU A 238 7.18 -3.97 -13.97
C GLU A 238 6.51 -2.62 -14.27
N ASP A 239 6.59 -1.68 -13.33
CA ASP A 239 6.10 -0.30 -13.47
C ASP A 239 4.62 -0.24 -13.93
N TYR A 240 3.77 -1.10 -13.37
CA TYR A 240 2.34 -1.22 -13.69
C TYR A 240 1.51 -0.12 -12.99
N ALA A 241 1.84 1.14 -13.27
CA ALA A 241 1.26 2.32 -12.63
C ALA A 241 0.43 3.15 -13.64
N PRO A 242 -0.84 2.84 -13.89
CA PRO A 242 -1.72 3.74 -14.63
C PRO A 242 -2.06 4.96 -13.81
N TYR A 243 -2.55 6.01 -14.48
CA TYR A 243 -2.93 7.24 -13.81
C TYR A 243 -3.97 7.02 -12.71
N ALA A 244 -5.08 6.35 -13.00
CA ALA A 244 -6.08 6.01 -11.98
C ALA A 244 -5.63 4.81 -11.15
N LYS A 245 -5.39 5.00 -9.86
CA LYS A 245 -4.71 4.02 -9.00
C LYS A 245 -5.46 2.71 -8.86
N SER A 246 -6.78 2.74 -8.73
CA SER A 246 -7.60 1.54 -8.55
C SER A 246 -7.79 0.71 -9.82
N LEU A 247 -7.51 1.26 -11.00
CA LEU A 247 -7.79 0.59 -12.27
C LEU A 247 -7.05 -0.77 -12.45
N PRO A 248 -5.75 -0.90 -12.14
CA PRO A 248 -5.05 -2.20 -12.07
C PRO A 248 -5.75 -3.20 -11.18
N LEU A 249 -6.17 -2.74 -10.01
CA LEU A 249 -6.69 -3.57 -8.95
C LEU A 249 -8.05 -4.12 -9.36
N GLN A 250 -8.97 -3.25 -9.78
CA GLN A 250 -10.29 -3.63 -10.29
C GLN A 250 -10.19 -4.66 -11.43
N ARG A 251 -9.35 -4.40 -12.44
CA ARG A 251 -9.17 -5.32 -13.58
C ARG A 251 -8.64 -6.69 -13.18
N ILE A 252 -7.68 -6.74 -12.26
CA ILE A 252 -7.10 -8.02 -11.82
C ILE A 252 -8.09 -8.75 -10.93
N MET A 253 -8.88 -8.06 -10.10
CA MET A 253 -9.96 -8.67 -9.33
C MET A 253 -11.01 -9.31 -10.26
N GLU A 254 -11.45 -8.58 -11.29
CA GLU A 254 -12.37 -9.10 -12.31
C GLU A 254 -11.82 -10.34 -13.01
N ASN A 255 -10.59 -10.27 -13.53
CA ASN A 255 -9.97 -11.37 -14.26
C ASN A 255 -9.70 -12.60 -13.39
N THR A 256 -9.47 -12.40 -12.09
CA THR A 256 -9.07 -13.49 -11.19
C THR A 256 -10.26 -14.13 -10.51
N PHE A 257 -11.22 -13.33 -10.03
CA PHE A 257 -12.31 -13.79 -9.19
C PHE A 257 -13.68 -13.75 -9.88
N GLY A 258 -13.76 -13.18 -11.10
CA GLY A 258 -15.03 -13.04 -11.81
C GLY A 258 -15.70 -14.37 -12.15
N GLU A 259 -14.94 -15.43 -12.43
CA GLU A 259 -15.49 -16.76 -12.68
C GLU A 259 -15.89 -17.49 -11.39
N GLU A 260 -15.15 -17.28 -10.30
CA GLU A 260 -15.41 -17.88 -8.98
C GLU A 260 -16.76 -17.41 -8.39
N PHE A 261 -17.27 -16.25 -8.82
CA PHE A 261 -18.60 -15.76 -8.47
C PHE A 261 -19.73 -16.74 -8.87
N LYS A 262 -19.53 -17.56 -9.91
CA LYS A 262 -20.53 -18.52 -10.39
C LYS A 262 -20.68 -19.76 -9.50
N GLY A 263 -19.71 -20.02 -8.61
CA GLY A 263 -19.59 -21.28 -7.87
C GLY A 263 -20.05 -21.25 -6.40
N GLY A 264 -20.42 -20.08 -5.87
CA GLY A 264 -20.89 -19.95 -4.48
C GLY A 264 -19.79 -20.21 -3.42
N GLU A 265 -18.50 -20.08 -3.76
CA GLU A 265 -17.40 -20.22 -2.80
C GLU A 265 -17.51 -19.18 -1.67
N SER A 266 -17.27 -19.63 -0.44
CA SER A 266 -17.54 -18.89 0.81
C SER A 266 -16.31 -18.26 1.48
N ASP A 267 -15.10 -18.43 0.95
CA ASP A 267 -13.89 -17.89 1.58
C ASP A 267 -13.79 -16.37 1.38
N LYS A 268 -13.35 -15.64 2.41
CA LYS A 268 -13.11 -14.19 2.31
C LYS A 268 -11.81 -13.98 1.54
N LYS A 269 -11.88 -13.24 0.42
CA LYS A 269 -10.78 -13.10 -0.53
C LYS A 269 -10.09 -11.74 -0.38
N VAL A 270 -8.76 -11.75 -0.29
CA VAL A 270 -7.91 -10.56 -0.25
C VAL A 270 -6.89 -10.60 -1.39
N LEU A 271 -6.84 -9.53 -2.18
CA LEU A 271 -5.85 -9.35 -3.24
C LEU A 271 -4.81 -8.30 -2.84
N ALA A 272 -3.54 -8.71 -2.74
CA ALA A 272 -2.40 -7.82 -2.59
C ALA A 272 -1.67 -7.66 -3.94
N LEU A 273 -1.66 -6.45 -4.50
CA LEU A 273 -1.11 -6.18 -5.82
C LEU A 273 0.24 -5.45 -5.76
N PHE A 274 1.30 -6.09 -6.24
CA PHE A 274 2.68 -5.55 -6.31
C PHE A 274 2.96 -4.86 -7.65
N GLY A 275 4.13 -4.20 -7.77
CA GLY A 275 4.66 -3.66 -9.04
C GLY A 275 3.97 -2.39 -9.57
N THR A 276 2.99 -1.85 -8.83
CA THR A 276 2.29 -0.60 -9.19
C THR A 276 2.96 0.65 -8.61
N HIS A 277 3.79 0.49 -7.58
CA HIS A 277 4.50 1.56 -6.85
C HIS A 277 3.60 2.60 -6.18
N MET A 278 2.30 2.35 -6.10
CA MET A 278 1.31 3.26 -5.55
C MET A 278 0.53 2.55 -4.44
N PHE A 279 -0.36 3.30 -3.79
CA PHE A 279 -1.25 2.79 -2.75
C PHE A 279 -2.69 3.21 -3.06
N ALA A 280 -3.58 2.22 -2.97
CA ALA A 280 -5.03 2.36 -2.92
C ALA A 280 -5.60 1.13 -2.23
N ASP A 281 -6.72 1.27 -1.54
CA ASP A 281 -7.46 0.21 -0.85
C ASP A 281 -8.93 0.28 -1.27
N LEU A 282 -9.43 -0.86 -1.72
CA LEU A 282 -10.83 -1.10 -2.05
C LEU A 282 -11.35 -2.10 -1.01
N PRO A 283 -12.17 -1.66 -0.03
CA PRO A 283 -12.63 -2.55 1.03
C PRO A 283 -13.48 -3.70 0.50
N ILE A 284 -14.27 -3.44 -0.55
CA ILE A 284 -15.11 -4.42 -1.24
C ILE A 284 -15.13 -4.04 -2.72
N TYR A 285 -14.76 -4.94 -3.62
CA TYR A 285 -15.09 -4.82 -5.05
C TYR A 285 -15.47 -6.20 -5.56
N MET A 286 -16.66 -6.31 -6.14
CA MET A 286 -17.38 -7.58 -6.31
C MET A 286 -17.58 -8.26 -4.93
N ILE A 287 -16.69 -9.17 -4.54
CA ILE A 287 -16.72 -9.89 -3.26
C ILE A 287 -15.33 -9.95 -2.59
N THR A 288 -14.36 -9.19 -3.09
CA THR A 288 -12.95 -9.27 -2.70
C THR A 288 -12.49 -7.95 -2.11
N ARG A 289 -11.68 -7.97 -1.05
CA ARG A 289 -10.91 -6.80 -0.62
C ARG A 289 -9.61 -6.72 -1.42
N GLY A 290 -9.23 -5.54 -1.90
CA GLY A 290 -8.01 -5.38 -2.67
C GLY A 290 -7.19 -4.18 -2.22
N PHE A 291 -5.86 -4.31 -2.23
CA PHE A 291 -4.97 -3.16 -2.05
C PHE A 291 -3.73 -3.21 -2.94
N LEU A 292 -3.18 -2.03 -3.23
CA LEU A 292 -1.88 -1.89 -3.88
C LEU A 292 -0.78 -1.84 -2.83
N ALA A 293 0.20 -2.72 -2.95
CA ALA A 293 1.38 -2.71 -2.09
C ALA A 293 2.36 -1.59 -2.53
N PRO A 294 2.78 -0.69 -1.61
CA PRO A 294 3.78 0.32 -1.88
C PRO A 294 5.14 -0.27 -2.28
N THR A 295 6.04 0.60 -2.73
CA THR A 295 7.36 0.22 -3.22
C THR A 295 8.48 0.54 -2.24
N LEU A 296 9.67 -0.03 -2.42
CA LEU A 296 10.92 0.34 -1.76
C LEU A 296 11.95 0.88 -2.77
N GLN A 297 11.45 1.43 -3.88
CA GLN A 297 12.22 2.00 -4.97
C GLN A 297 11.85 3.48 -5.16
N ALA A 298 12.84 4.37 -5.08
CA ALA A 298 12.69 5.77 -5.48
C ALA A 298 12.48 5.90 -7.00
N MET A 299 11.86 7.00 -7.43
CA MET A 299 11.55 7.20 -8.85
C MET A 299 12.81 7.22 -9.72
N THR A 300 12.85 6.33 -10.72
CA THR A 300 13.98 6.22 -11.66
C THR A 300 13.89 7.23 -12.82
N PRO A 301 15.01 7.52 -13.52
CA PRO A 301 15.01 8.29 -14.77
C PRO A 301 14.06 7.71 -15.82
N HIS A 302 14.02 6.38 -15.97
CA HIS A 302 13.07 5.71 -16.86
C HIS A 302 11.63 6.07 -16.51
N GLN A 303 11.23 5.91 -15.24
CA GLN A 303 9.89 6.23 -14.77
C GLN A 303 9.55 7.71 -14.98
N ARG A 304 10.48 8.61 -14.64
CA ARG A 304 10.34 10.07 -14.82
C ARG A 304 10.15 10.47 -16.29
N SER A 305 10.82 9.79 -17.22
CA SER A 305 10.77 10.12 -18.65
C SER A 305 9.45 9.74 -19.35
N ARG A 306 8.57 8.97 -18.69
CA ARG A 306 7.33 8.47 -19.30
C ARG A 306 6.29 9.57 -19.46
N ARG A 307 6.21 10.14 -20.67
CA ARG A 307 5.31 11.25 -21.06
C ARG A 307 3.81 11.05 -20.80
N ARG A 308 3.32 9.82 -20.65
CA ARG A 308 1.87 9.50 -20.50
C ARG A 308 1.47 9.07 -19.07
N ARG A 309 2.41 9.04 -18.12
CA ARG A 309 2.17 8.52 -16.75
C ARG A 309 2.75 9.48 -15.72
N GLY A 310 1.90 10.03 -14.86
CA GLY A 310 2.36 10.64 -13.62
C GLY A 310 2.83 9.50 -12.70
N PHE A 311 4.12 9.45 -12.39
CA PHE A 311 4.70 8.43 -11.52
C PHE A 311 5.18 9.11 -10.23
N ALA A 312 4.51 8.82 -9.13
CA ALA A 312 4.84 9.32 -7.79
C ALA A 312 4.84 8.12 -6.84
N PRO A 313 6.00 7.43 -6.69
CA PRO A 313 6.05 6.21 -5.93
C PRO A 313 5.79 6.50 -4.44
N ILE A 314 5.09 5.58 -3.79
CA ILE A 314 4.93 5.59 -2.34
C ILE A 314 5.95 4.62 -1.78
N ILE A 315 6.90 5.15 -0.99
CA ILE A 315 7.93 4.33 -0.35
C ILE A 315 7.36 3.76 0.94
N GLY A 316 7.44 2.44 1.15
CA GLY A 316 7.01 1.80 2.39
C GLY A 316 6.38 0.43 2.18
N GLY A 317 5.29 0.15 2.88
CA GLY A 317 4.62 -1.15 2.84
C GLY A 317 3.19 -1.10 3.39
N VAL A 318 2.57 -2.27 3.53
CA VAL A 318 1.23 -2.45 4.09
C VAL A 318 1.26 -3.48 5.22
N ILE A 319 0.42 -3.30 6.24
CA ILE A 319 0.08 -4.36 7.19
C ILE A 319 -1.41 -4.68 7.03
N LEU A 320 -1.72 -5.92 6.68
CA LEU A 320 -3.08 -6.47 6.73
C LEU A 320 -3.32 -7.03 8.13
N HIS A 321 -4.34 -6.52 8.83
CA HIS A 321 -4.78 -7.04 10.12
C HIS A 321 -6.05 -7.87 9.90
N LEU A 322 -6.01 -9.13 10.34
CA LEU A 322 -7.13 -10.05 10.33
C LEU A 322 -7.57 -10.33 11.77
N HIS A 323 -8.81 -10.00 12.08
CA HIS A 323 -9.42 -10.16 13.38
C HIS A 323 -10.45 -11.28 13.35
N PHE A 324 -10.16 -12.34 14.08
CA PHE A 324 -10.99 -13.52 14.19
C PHE A 324 -11.77 -13.52 15.51
N ASP A 325 -12.85 -14.29 15.54
CA ASP A 325 -13.52 -14.67 16.80
C ASP A 325 -12.75 -15.79 17.53
N ASP A 326 -13.28 -16.24 18.66
CA ASP A 326 -12.64 -17.28 19.47
C ASP A 326 -12.67 -18.67 18.82
N LYS A 327 -13.40 -18.84 17.70
CA LYS A 327 -13.45 -20.05 16.88
C LYS A 327 -12.61 -19.92 15.61
N TRP A 328 -11.83 -18.85 15.48
CA TRP A 328 -11.03 -18.54 14.30
C TRP A 328 -11.84 -18.33 13.00
N HIS A 329 -13.09 -17.87 13.11
CA HIS A 329 -13.83 -17.33 11.98
C HIS A 329 -13.54 -15.84 11.84
N LEU A 330 -13.31 -15.37 10.62
CA LEU A 330 -13.06 -13.95 10.38
C LEU A 330 -14.32 -13.14 10.78
N LYS A 331 -14.14 -12.13 11.63
CA LYS A 331 -15.24 -11.21 11.98
C LYS A 331 -15.71 -10.46 10.72
N GLU A 332 -17.00 -10.10 10.66
CA GLU A 332 -17.58 -9.47 9.46
C GLU A 332 -16.81 -8.21 9.00
N ASN A 333 -16.44 -7.34 9.94
CA ASN A 333 -15.59 -6.16 9.72
C ASN A 333 -14.13 -6.40 10.20
N GLY A 334 -13.67 -7.65 10.12
CA GLY A 334 -12.43 -8.15 10.71
C GLY A 334 -11.18 -7.89 9.88
N ILE A 335 -11.25 -7.10 8.81
CA ILE A 335 -10.10 -6.76 7.98
C ILE A 335 -9.76 -5.29 8.12
N GLU A 336 -8.51 -4.99 8.45
CA GLU A 336 -7.96 -3.63 8.43
C GLU A 336 -6.71 -3.58 7.54
N VAL A 337 -6.57 -2.51 6.76
CA VAL A 337 -5.40 -2.29 5.91
C VAL A 337 -4.67 -1.06 6.41
N GLU A 338 -3.41 -1.24 6.78
CA GLU A 338 -2.53 -0.17 7.26
C GLU A 338 -1.48 0.14 6.22
N LEU A 339 -1.50 1.35 5.65
CA LEU A 339 -0.37 1.90 4.90
C LEU A 339 0.72 2.31 5.89
N VAL A 340 1.95 1.88 5.64
CA VAL A 340 3.17 2.43 6.24
C VAL A 340 3.86 3.28 5.19
N ASN A 341 3.90 4.60 5.38
CA ASN A 341 4.43 5.57 4.43
C ASN A 341 5.76 6.16 4.92
N LEU A 342 6.81 5.92 4.14
CA LEU A 342 8.18 6.41 4.33
C LEU A 342 8.65 7.29 3.16
N THR A 343 7.73 7.75 2.30
CA THR A 343 8.04 8.54 1.09
C THR A 343 8.85 9.79 1.40
N ASP A 344 8.51 10.47 2.49
CA ASP A 344 9.19 11.68 2.94
C ASP A 344 10.56 11.45 3.59
N TYR A 345 10.96 10.18 3.74
CA TYR A 345 12.25 9.74 4.28
C TYR A 345 13.14 9.07 3.22
N GLN A 346 12.76 9.13 1.95
CA GLN A 346 13.59 8.62 0.87
C GLN A 346 14.95 9.33 0.85
N GLN A 347 16.02 8.58 0.62
CA GLN A 347 17.38 9.08 0.55
C GLN A 347 17.91 8.98 -0.89
N PRO A 348 18.39 10.09 -1.48
CA PRO A 348 19.19 10.03 -2.70
C PRO A 348 20.41 9.13 -2.47
N ASP A 349 20.70 8.28 -3.46
CA ASP A 349 21.86 7.38 -3.44
C ASP A 349 22.03 6.60 -2.12
N ASP A 350 20.92 6.12 -1.54
CA ASP A 350 20.92 5.41 -0.24
C ASP A 350 21.95 4.27 -0.17
N TYR A 351 22.26 3.64 -1.31
CA TYR A 351 23.25 2.59 -1.42
C TYR A 351 24.72 3.05 -1.24
N LEU A 352 25.05 4.34 -1.28
CA LEU A 352 26.42 4.87 -1.18
C LEU A 352 26.81 5.21 0.26
N ALA A 353 28.04 4.85 0.65
CA ALA A 353 28.61 5.20 1.93
C ALA A 353 28.76 6.72 2.09
N GLU A 354 28.57 7.20 3.32
CA GLU A 354 28.87 8.58 3.66
C GLU A 354 30.36 8.90 3.47
N VAL A 355 30.62 10.14 3.10
CA VAL A 355 31.98 10.63 2.96
C VAL A 355 32.62 10.79 4.33
N LYS A 356 33.63 9.97 4.61
CA LYS A 356 34.42 10.11 5.84
C LYS A 356 35.51 11.13 5.61
N ILE A 357 35.46 12.25 6.33
CA ILE A 357 36.54 13.24 6.36
C ILE A 357 37.61 12.75 7.34
N LYS A 358 38.84 12.55 6.85
CA LYS A 358 39.97 12.14 7.69
C LYS A 358 40.51 13.34 8.46
N GLU A 359 40.80 13.16 9.75
CA GLU A 359 41.35 14.21 10.63
C GLU A 359 42.69 14.78 10.11
N SER A 360 43.45 13.99 9.35
CA SER A 360 44.74 14.38 8.77
C SER A 360 44.63 15.34 7.58
N LEU A 361 43.43 15.68 7.12
CA LEU A 361 43.24 16.56 5.97
C LEU A 361 43.38 18.03 6.34
N THR A 362 44.04 18.78 5.47
CA THR A 362 44.09 20.25 5.54
C THR A 362 42.72 20.86 5.23
N LYS A 363 42.50 22.12 5.65
CA LYS A 363 41.26 22.86 5.38
C LYS A 363 40.85 22.87 3.90
N ASN A 364 41.80 23.02 2.99
CA ASN A 364 41.50 23.03 1.54
C ASN A 364 41.17 21.63 1.01
N GLN A 365 41.80 20.58 1.54
CA GLN A 365 41.46 19.19 1.20
C GLN A 365 40.05 18.82 1.68
N ILE A 366 39.70 19.20 2.91
CA ILE A 366 38.35 19.03 3.46
C ILE A 366 37.33 19.70 2.55
N ALA A 367 37.55 20.97 2.19
CA ALA A 367 36.64 21.71 1.33
C ALA A 367 36.50 21.11 -0.08
N VAL A 368 37.58 20.57 -0.68
CA VAL A 368 37.48 19.83 -1.95
C VAL A 368 36.62 18.58 -1.80
N VAL A 369 36.83 17.80 -0.73
CA VAL A 369 36.04 16.58 -0.45
C VAL A 369 34.56 16.91 -0.28
N GLU A 370 34.22 17.95 0.49
CA GLU A 370 32.85 18.42 0.68
C GLU A 370 32.22 18.85 -0.65
N LEU A 371 32.89 19.70 -1.43
CA LEU A 371 32.38 20.18 -2.72
C LEU A 371 32.15 19.05 -3.74
N LEU A 372 33.02 18.04 -3.75
CA LEU A 372 32.90 16.88 -4.63
C LEU A 372 31.89 15.84 -4.13
N SER A 373 31.61 15.80 -2.83
CA SER A 373 30.57 14.96 -2.25
C SER A 373 29.16 15.43 -2.61
N GLU A 374 28.99 16.74 -2.85
CA GLU A 374 27.72 17.31 -3.31
C GLU A 374 27.41 16.96 -4.76
N ARG A 375 28.40 17.19 -5.65
CA ARG A 375 28.32 16.89 -7.07
C ARG A 375 29.69 16.95 -7.72
N PRO A 376 29.88 16.35 -8.91
CA PRO A 376 31.04 16.59 -9.74
C PRO A 376 31.28 18.08 -10.00
N ARG A 377 32.55 18.50 -9.98
CA ARG A 377 32.98 19.89 -10.19
C ARG A 377 34.13 19.96 -11.19
N THR A 378 34.14 21.00 -12.01
CA THR A 378 35.28 21.33 -12.89
C THR A 378 36.43 21.94 -12.09
N GLU A 379 37.64 21.91 -12.66
CA GLU A 379 38.82 22.60 -12.13
C GLU A 379 38.53 24.09 -11.82
N GLY A 380 37.89 24.79 -12.75
CA GLY A 380 37.55 26.20 -12.60
C GLY A 380 36.53 26.45 -11.49
N GLU A 381 35.58 25.54 -11.26
CA GLU A 381 34.65 25.64 -10.12
C GLU A 381 35.39 25.47 -8.79
N LEU A 382 36.27 24.48 -8.66
CA LEU A 382 37.04 24.26 -7.43
C LEU A 382 37.97 25.43 -7.13
N SER A 383 38.72 25.90 -8.13
CA SER A 383 39.61 27.07 -8.01
C SER A 383 38.85 28.33 -7.52
N ARG A 384 37.67 28.62 -8.10
CA ARG A 384 36.84 29.77 -7.69
C ARG A 384 36.27 29.63 -6.28
N ASN A 385 35.74 28.46 -5.92
CA ASN A 385 35.17 28.23 -4.59
C ASN A 385 36.23 28.34 -3.49
N LEU A 386 37.44 27.82 -3.76
CA LEU A 386 38.53 27.78 -2.79
C LEU A 386 39.44 29.01 -2.82
N LYS A 387 39.30 29.88 -3.84
CA LYS A 387 40.16 31.04 -4.10
C LYS A 387 41.65 30.67 -4.20
N ILE A 388 41.94 29.58 -4.92
CA ILE A 388 43.30 29.07 -5.15
C ILE A 388 43.59 28.93 -6.65
N HIS A 389 44.88 28.94 -7.02
CA HIS A 389 45.31 28.67 -8.39
C HIS A 389 44.94 27.25 -8.83
N LYS A 390 44.69 27.07 -10.13
CA LYS A 390 44.27 25.79 -10.73
C LYS A 390 45.28 24.66 -10.48
N ASP A 391 46.57 24.94 -10.59
CA ASP A 391 47.61 23.93 -10.34
C ASP A 391 47.54 23.38 -8.91
N LYS A 392 47.16 24.24 -7.95
CA LYS A 392 46.98 23.85 -6.56
C LYS A 392 45.75 22.98 -6.34
N VAL A 393 44.74 23.07 -7.20
CA VAL A 393 43.60 22.13 -7.20
C VAL A 393 44.11 20.73 -7.54
N TRP A 394 44.92 20.58 -8.58
CA TRP A 394 45.50 19.29 -8.97
C TRP A 394 46.40 18.70 -7.89
N GLU A 395 47.23 19.53 -7.25
CA GLU A 395 48.05 19.12 -6.09
C GLU A 395 47.16 18.56 -4.96
N ILE A 396 46.08 19.28 -4.61
CA ILE A 396 45.14 18.84 -3.58
C ILE A 396 44.47 17.52 -3.97
N ILE A 397 44.05 17.36 -5.24
CA ILE A 397 43.43 16.13 -5.74
C ILE A 397 44.41 14.95 -5.66
N GLY A 398 45.67 15.14 -6.05
CA GLY A 398 46.71 14.12 -5.91
C GLY A 398 46.91 13.70 -4.46
N ASN A 399 47.07 14.68 -3.55
CA ASN A 399 47.21 14.41 -2.12
C ASN A 399 45.99 13.67 -1.52
N LEU A 400 44.77 13.96 -2.02
CA LEU A 400 43.56 13.25 -1.64
C LEU A 400 43.54 11.81 -2.17
N GLN A 401 43.99 11.58 -3.41
CA GLN A 401 44.15 10.24 -3.96
C GLN A 401 45.19 9.42 -3.18
N ASP A 402 46.31 10.02 -2.81
CA ASP A 402 47.33 9.40 -1.93
C ASP A 402 46.76 9.09 -0.54
N SER A 403 45.84 9.95 -0.08
CA SER A 403 45.04 9.71 1.11
C SER A 403 43.89 8.72 0.88
N ASN A 404 43.91 7.93 -0.19
CA ASN A 404 42.96 6.87 -0.52
C ASN A 404 41.52 7.36 -0.79
N TYR A 405 41.33 8.62 -1.20
CA TYR A 405 40.07 9.06 -1.78
C TYR A 405 40.04 8.70 -3.26
N LYS A 406 39.05 7.90 -3.67
CA LYS A 406 38.89 7.54 -5.08
C LYS A 406 38.26 8.71 -5.84
N ILE A 407 39.07 9.52 -6.49
CA ILE A 407 38.62 10.66 -7.30
C ILE A 407 38.94 10.38 -8.76
N LEU A 408 37.90 10.39 -9.61
CA LEU A 408 38.08 10.42 -11.06
C LEU A 408 38.39 11.86 -11.48
N THR A 409 39.34 11.99 -12.40
CA THR A 409 39.86 13.26 -12.92
C THR A 409 39.58 13.36 -14.42
N PRO A 410 39.70 14.55 -15.03
CA PRO A 410 39.61 14.71 -16.48
C PRO A 410 40.56 13.82 -17.31
N SER A 411 41.63 13.30 -16.69
CA SER A 411 42.55 12.34 -17.32
C SER A 411 41.97 10.93 -17.44
N ASN A 412 40.90 10.60 -16.71
CA ASN A 412 40.18 9.35 -16.84
C ASN A 412 39.22 9.43 -18.03
N ALA A 413 39.16 8.37 -18.85
CA ALA A 413 38.30 8.32 -20.04
C ALA A 413 36.82 8.63 -19.75
N GLU A 414 36.33 8.24 -18.58
CA GLU A 414 34.95 8.48 -18.11
C GLU A 414 34.63 9.98 -17.87
N GLN A 415 35.65 10.82 -17.68
CA GLN A 415 35.51 12.25 -17.35
C GLN A 415 36.17 13.17 -18.40
N ALA A 416 36.71 12.60 -19.48
CA ALA A 416 37.39 13.36 -20.52
C ALA A 416 36.46 14.40 -21.17
N ASP A 417 35.20 14.02 -21.42
CA ASP A 417 34.21 14.89 -22.05
C ASP A 417 33.67 15.96 -21.09
N SER A 418 33.45 15.60 -19.81
CA SER A 418 32.88 16.50 -18.80
C SER A 418 33.91 17.51 -18.28
N LYS A 419 35.21 17.15 -18.32
CA LYS A 419 36.31 17.87 -17.66
C LYS A 419 36.07 18.09 -16.17
N GLN A 420 35.37 17.17 -15.53
CA GLN A 420 35.02 17.23 -14.11
C GLN A 420 35.86 16.28 -13.26
N PHE A 421 36.05 16.67 -12.00
CA PHE A 421 36.47 15.79 -10.92
C PHE A 421 35.22 15.19 -10.28
N THR A 422 35.27 13.88 -10.00
CA THR A 422 34.16 13.14 -9.37
C THR A 422 34.69 12.31 -8.22
N LEU A 423 34.18 12.52 -7.01
CA LEU A 423 34.43 11.64 -5.88
C LEU A 423 33.60 10.36 -6.04
N VAL A 424 34.28 9.20 -6.08
CA VAL A 424 33.64 7.89 -6.21
C VAL A 424 33.45 7.28 -4.82
N LEU A 425 32.20 7.17 -4.41
CA LEU A 425 31.83 6.56 -3.14
C LEU A 425 31.67 5.04 -3.28
N SER A 426 32.07 4.32 -2.24
CA SER A 426 31.84 2.88 -2.16
C SER A 426 30.40 2.60 -1.70
N PRO A 427 29.82 1.43 -2.04
CA PRO A 427 28.53 1.04 -1.48
C PRO A 427 28.55 0.95 0.05
N LYS A 428 27.44 1.31 0.72
CA LYS A 428 27.26 1.16 2.17
C LYS A 428 27.48 -0.30 2.58
N THR A 429 28.13 -0.49 3.71
CA THR A 429 28.35 -1.83 4.28
C THR A 429 27.22 -2.30 5.18
N SER A 430 26.37 -1.39 5.66
CA SER A 430 25.23 -1.67 6.53
C SER A 430 24.20 -0.54 6.45
N PHE A 431 22.95 -0.88 6.74
CA PHE A 431 21.84 0.07 6.83
C PHE A 431 21.26 0.01 8.24
N LYS A 432 20.83 1.16 8.77
CA LYS A 432 20.19 1.25 10.08
C LYS A 432 18.76 1.76 9.89
N PRO A 433 17.78 1.24 10.64
CA PRO A 433 16.44 1.81 10.62
C PRO A 433 16.48 3.25 11.17
N LEU A 434 15.54 4.07 10.70
CA LEU A 434 15.25 5.37 11.29
C LEU A 434 14.69 5.19 12.71
N ASP A 435 14.76 6.24 13.53
CA ASP A 435 14.14 6.22 14.85
C ASP A 435 12.61 6.18 14.74
N LEU A 436 12.04 5.04 15.11
CA LEU A 436 10.59 4.81 15.02
C LEU A 436 9.78 5.79 15.87
N LYS A 437 10.30 6.31 16.99
CA LYS A 437 9.57 7.28 17.83
C LYS A 437 9.43 8.65 17.15
N THR A 438 10.39 8.98 16.29
CA THR A 438 10.38 10.21 15.50
C THR A 438 9.50 10.06 14.26
N VAL A 439 9.57 8.90 13.59
CA VAL A 439 8.81 8.62 12.36
C VAL A 439 7.33 8.33 12.68
N PHE A 440 7.03 7.61 13.75
CA PHE A 440 5.68 7.19 14.14
C PHE A 440 5.32 7.81 15.50
N HIS A 441 5.14 9.14 15.50
CA HIS A 441 5.16 9.96 16.71
C HIS A 441 3.79 10.09 17.39
N LYS A 442 2.79 10.61 16.66
CA LYS A 442 1.45 10.90 17.22
C LYS A 442 0.37 10.15 16.46
N LYS A 443 -0.67 9.72 17.18
CA LYS A 443 -1.82 9.01 16.62
C LYS A 443 -3.11 9.80 16.76
N LEU A 444 -4.00 9.65 15.79
CA LEU A 444 -5.35 10.20 15.81
C LEU A 444 -6.31 9.23 15.11
N LYS A 445 -7.30 8.73 15.84
CA LYS A 445 -8.36 7.85 15.31
C LYS A 445 -9.61 8.67 15.03
N THR A 446 -10.16 8.55 13.82
CA THR A 446 -11.27 9.37 13.31
C THR A 446 -12.32 8.50 12.63
N GLY A 447 -13.59 8.88 12.72
CA GLY A 447 -14.68 8.28 11.94
C GLY A 447 -15.09 9.14 10.74
N TYR A 448 -15.62 8.52 9.68
CA TYR A 448 -16.19 9.21 8.52
C TYR A 448 -17.54 8.61 8.11
N THR A 449 -18.56 9.47 8.01
CA THR A 449 -19.90 9.18 7.48
C THR A 449 -20.30 10.17 6.38
N SER A 450 -21.28 9.82 5.56
CA SER A 450 -21.83 10.71 4.54
C SER A 450 -23.22 10.23 4.14
N ASP A 451 -23.95 11.07 3.40
CA ASP A 451 -25.07 10.65 2.56
C ASP A 451 -26.07 9.80 3.34
N LYS A 452 -26.55 10.36 4.45
CA LYS A 452 -27.51 9.67 5.32
C LYS A 452 -28.90 9.66 4.72
N HIS A 453 -29.20 10.66 3.88
CA HIS A 453 -30.47 10.80 3.18
C HIS A 453 -31.68 10.59 4.12
N TYR A 454 -31.63 11.18 5.31
CA TYR A 454 -32.77 11.18 6.23
C TYR A 454 -34.00 11.71 5.48
N ALA A 455 -35.15 11.09 5.75
CA ALA A 455 -36.42 11.34 5.05
C ALA A 455 -36.51 10.78 3.61
N SER A 456 -35.55 9.95 3.18
CA SER A 456 -35.74 9.03 2.04
C SER A 456 -36.33 7.72 2.55
N GLY A 457 -37.24 7.11 1.78
CA GLY A 457 -37.68 5.73 2.00
C GLY A 457 -36.56 4.70 1.83
N ASP A 458 -35.54 5.04 1.04
CA ASP A 458 -34.34 4.21 0.84
C ASP A 458 -33.25 4.48 1.91
N GLY A 459 -33.44 5.47 2.79
CA GLY A 459 -32.47 5.80 3.85
C GLY A 459 -32.42 4.76 4.97
N GLN A 460 -31.26 4.57 5.60
CA GLN A 460 -31.02 3.52 6.62
C GLN A 460 -30.62 4.10 8.00
N PRO A 461 -31.52 4.82 8.73
CA PRO A 461 -31.23 5.38 10.05
C PRO A 461 -30.70 4.39 11.11
N SER A 462 -31.17 3.14 11.09
CA SER A 462 -30.72 2.11 12.04
C SER A 462 -29.26 1.70 11.78
N CYS A 463 -28.81 1.70 10.53
CA CYS A 463 -27.40 1.55 10.18
C CYS A 463 -26.57 2.76 10.66
N VAL A 464 -27.13 3.97 10.66
CA VAL A 464 -26.46 5.14 11.26
C VAL A 464 -26.27 4.93 12.77
N ASP A 465 -27.26 4.40 13.50
CA ASP A 465 -27.10 4.10 14.93
C ASP A 465 -26.01 3.03 15.17
N MET A 466 -25.93 2.02 14.30
CA MET A 466 -24.86 1.03 14.35
C MET A 466 -23.50 1.69 14.16
N ALA A 467 -23.37 2.58 13.17
CA ALA A 467 -22.14 3.34 12.91
C ALA A 467 -21.67 4.12 14.14
N TYR A 468 -22.57 4.86 14.78
CA TYR A 468 -22.21 5.62 15.98
C TYR A 468 -21.89 4.73 17.17
N ARG A 469 -22.59 3.61 17.37
CA ARG A 469 -22.21 2.63 18.41
C ARG A 469 -20.82 2.04 18.16
N ASN A 470 -20.53 1.63 16.93
CA ASN A 470 -19.19 1.12 16.60
C ASN A 470 -18.11 2.20 16.75
N ALA A 471 -18.43 3.47 16.44
CA ALA A 471 -17.51 4.59 16.65
C ALA A 471 -17.19 4.82 18.14
N GLU A 472 -18.18 4.68 19.02
CA GLU A 472 -18.02 4.73 20.49
C GLU A 472 -17.15 3.56 20.99
N GLU A 473 -17.45 2.33 20.54
CA GLU A 473 -16.67 1.13 20.87
C GLU A 473 -15.20 1.24 20.44
N GLU A 474 -14.97 1.85 19.27
CA GLU A 474 -13.66 2.08 18.68
C GLU A 474 -12.91 3.27 19.29
N LYS A 475 -13.61 4.06 20.12
CA LYS A 475 -13.09 5.22 20.85
C LYS A 475 -12.44 6.23 19.89
N ILE A 476 -13.15 6.56 18.82
CA ILE A 476 -12.67 7.60 17.90
C ILE A 476 -12.56 8.94 18.63
N ALA A 477 -11.62 9.78 18.21
CA ALA A 477 -11.45 11.11 18.76
C ALA A 477 -12.42 12.14 18.15
N VAL A 478 -12.90 11.88 16.94
CA VAL A 478 -13.76 12.81 16.18
C VAL A 478 -14.45 12.07 15.04
N MET A 479 -15.69 12.46 14.75
CA MET A 479 -16.45 12.04 13.57
C MET A 479 -16.55 13.17 12.56
N PHE A 480 -16.30 12.84 11.29
CA PHE A 480 -16.48 13.74 10.15
C PHE A 480 -17.65 13.27 9.29
N ASP A 481 -18.51 14.21 8.92
CA ASP A 481 -19.63 13.96 8.03
C ASP A 481 -19.56 14.80 6.75
N THR A 482 -19.53 14.14 5.60
CA THR A 482 -19.28 14.80 4.31
C THR A 482 -20.53 15.32 3.60
N GLY A 483 -21.69 15.39 4.25
CA GLY A 483 -22.90 16.05 3.73
C GLY A 483 -23.97 15.09 3.23
N ASP A 484 -25.04 15.67 2.67
CA ASP A 484 -26.30 14.99 2.33
C ASP A 484 -26.93 14.30 3.54
N MET A 485 -27.18 15.11 4.57
CA MET A 485 -27.87 14.66 5.77
C MET A 485 -29.33 14.30 5.47
N THR A 486 -29.97 15.04 4.58
CA THR A 486 -31.38 14.89 4.21
C THR A 486 -31.53 14.42 2.77
N ALA A 487 -32.68 13.81 2.43
CA ALA A 487 -32.98 13.36 1.07
C ALA A 487 -33.18 14.51 0.08
N GLY A 488 -33.45 15.72 0.58
CA GLY A 488 -33.73 16.90 -0.21
C GLY A 488 -35.09 16.81 -0.92
N LEU A 489 -35.38 17.86 -1.69
CA LEU A 489 -36.49 17.88 -2.63
C LEU A 489 -35.87 18.15 -4.00
N PHE A 490 -36.09 17.30 -4.99
CA PHE A 490 -35.66 17.60 -6.35
C PHE A 490 -36.86 17.50 -7.27
N ASP A 491 -36.88 18.37 -8.27
CA ASP A 491 -37.87 18.30 -9.35
C ASP A 491 -37.48 17.19 -10.32
N HIS A 492 -37.44 15.97 -9.81
CA HIS A 492 -37.18 14.75 -10.54
C HIS A 492 -38.36 13.81 -10.30
N PRO A 493 -39.02 13.26 -11.35
CA PRO A 493 -40.23 12.42 -11.20
C PRO A 493 -40.06 11.26 -10.22
N ALA A 494 -38.83 10.78 -10.13
CA ALA A 494 -38.40 9.66 -9.33
C ALA A 494 -38.40 9.96 -7.80
N ASN A 495 -38.23 11.23 -7.41
CA ASN A 495 -38.26 11.67 -6.00
C ASN A 495 -39.67 11.87 -5.44
N LYS A 496 -40.70 12.05 -6.28
CA LYS A 496 -42.05 12.44 -5.84
C LYS A 496 -42.75 11.43 -4.93
N ASN A 497 -42.35 10.15 -4.97
CA ASN A 497 -42.97 9.07 -4.20
C ASN A 497 -42.03 8.44 -3.14
N LYS A 498 -40.79 8.93 -3.01
CA LYS A 498 -39.75 8.31 -2.17
C LYS A 498 -39.31 9.16 -0.98
N VAL A 499 -39.54 10.46 -1.06
CA VAL A 499 -39.32 11.35 0.08
C VAL A 499 -40.52 11.21 1.02
N ILE A 500 -40.28 10.60 2.18
CA ILE A 500 -41.33 10.35 3.19
C ILE A 500 -41.76 11.62 3.93
N ILE A 501 -40.91 12.67 3.93
CA ILE A 501 -41.23 14.00 4.49
C ILE A 501 -41.14 15.06 3.39
N PRO A 502 -42.28 15.51 2.82
CA PRO A 502 -42.32 16.27 1.57
C PRO A 502 -41.94 17.76 1.70
N ASN A 503 -41.46 18.20 2.87
CA ASN A 503 -41.09 19.59 3.13
C ASN A 503 -39.70 19.69 3.78
N VAL A 504 -38.94 20.73 3.44
CA VAL A 504 -37.52 20.88 3.85
C VAL A 504 -37.35 21.03 5.35
N GLU A 505 -38.25 21.75 6.02
CA GLU A 505 -38.19 21.97 7.46
C GLU A 505 -38.35 20.66 8.24
N GLY A 506 -39.37 19.88 7.90
CA GLY A 506 -39.63 18.56 8.47
C GLY A 506 -38.48 17.58 8.25
N GLN A 507 -37.84 17.58 7.06
CA GLN A 507 -36.65 16.75 6.83
C GLN A 507 -35.50 17.14 7.77
N MET A 508 -35.21 18.44 7.91
CA MET A 508 -34.13 18.94 8.76
C MET A 508 -34.40 18.68 10.25
N LEU A 509 -35.64 18.86 10.70
CA LEU A 509 -36.06 18.54 12.06
C LEU A 509 -35.99 17.03 12.34
N TYR A 510 -36.45 16.20 11.41
CA TYR A 510 -36.34 14.75 11.53
C TYR A 510 -34.88 14.30 11.59
N ALA A 511 -34.02 14.83 10.72
CA ALA A 511 -32.60 14.55 10.77
C ALA A 511 -31.98 14.98 12.11
N ALA A 512 -32.31 16.17 12.62
CA ALA A 512 -31.79 16.67 13.89
C ALA A 512 -32.19 15.79 15.08
N ASP A 513 -33.45 15.36 15.11
CA ASP A 513 -34.02 14.50 16.16
C ASP A 513 -33.48 13.07 16.09
N ARG A 514 -33.32 12.53 14.87
CA ARG A 514 -32.96 11.13 14.64
C ARG A 514 -31.46 10.88 14.67
N HIS A 515 -30.65 11.86 14.29
CA HIS A 515 -29.19 11.70 14.22
C HIS A 515 -28.61 11.43 15.61
N PRO A 516 -27.72 10.44 15.80
CA PRO A 516 -27.21 10.10 17.13
C PRO A 516 -26.50 11.26 17.84
N LYS A 517 -26.65 11.31 19.16
CA LYS A 517 -25.71 12.05 20.03
C LYS A 517 -24.47 11.19 20.25
N ALA A 518 -23.31 11.81 20.39
CA ALA A 518 -22.04 11.12 20.57
C ALA A 518 -21.24 11.71 21.74
N SER A 519 -20.35 10.91 22.31
CA SER A 519 -19.40 11.32 23.34
C SER A 519 -18.20 12.10 22.76
N PHE A 520 -17.97 11.97 21.44
CA PHE A 520 -16.90 12.63 20.70
C PHE A 520 -17.39 13.85 19.88
N PRO A 521 -16.51 14.81 19.59
CA PRO A 521 -16.80 15.92 18.68
C PRO A 521 -17.23 15.45 17.28
N GLN A 522 -18.18 16.17 16.69
CA GLN A 522 -18.68 15.92 15.34
C GLN A 522 -18.50 17.18 14.48
N PHE A 523 -18.04 16.99 13.24
CA PHE A 523 -17.93 18.06 12.25
C PHE A 523 -18.63 17.66 10.97
N SER A 524 -19.45 18.55 10.42
CA SER A 524 -20.20 18.26 9.20
C SER A 524 -20.21 19.42 8.23
N ILE A 525 -20.33 19.11 6.94
CA ILE A 525 -20.67 20.04 5.87
C ILE A 525 -22.07 19.70 5.35
N SER A 526 -22.70 20.63 4.63
CA SER A 526 -23.95 20.32 3.92
C SER A 526 -23.62 19.79 2.52
N GLY A 527 -24.45 18.90 1.99
CA GLY A 527 -24.37 18.43 0.59
C GLY A 527 -25.34 19.16 -0.35
N ASP A 528 -25.50 18.69 -1.58
CA ASP A 528 -26.43 19.28 -2.54
C ASP A 528 -27.89 18.94 -2.25
N HIS A 529 -28.19 17.77 -1.66
CA HIS A 529 -29.53 17.43 -1.20
C HIS A 529 -30.00 18.34 -0.04
N ASP A 530 -29.06 18.85 0.75
CA ASP A 530 -29.36 19.77 1.86
C ASP A 530 -29.64 21.22 1.43
N SER A 531 -29.46 21.54 0.13
CA SER A 531 -29.25 22.91 -0.36
C SER A 531 -30.40 23.53 -1.15
N PHE A 532 -31.62 23.02 -0.95
CA PHE A 532 -32.83 23.39 -1.71
C PHE A 532 -33.18 24.89 -1.70
N ALA A 533 -32.75 25.64 -0.68
CA ALA A 533 -32.99 27.08 -0.60
C ALA A 533 -31.93 27.98 -1.24
N GLY A 534 -30.96 27.43 -1.98
CA GLY A 534 -30.02 28.24 -2.76
C GLY A 534 -30.72 29.23 -3.70
N LYS A 535 -31.91 28.89 -4.21
CA LYS A 535 -32.75 29.76 -5.05
C LYS A 535 -33.31 30.99 -4.33
N VAL A 536 -33.42 30.96 -2.99
CA VAL A 536 -33.89 32.07 -2.14
C VAL A 536 -32.81 32.58 -1.18
N GLY A 537 -31.56 32.14 -1.33
CA GLY A 537 -30.42 32.57 -0.52
C GLY A 537 -30.38 32.03 0.92
N ALA A 538 -31.25 31.08 1.31
CA ALA A 538 -31.26 30.51 2.66
C ALA A 538 -30.49 29.18 2.74
N ASN A 539 -29.78 28.96 3.85
CA ASN A 539 -29.08 27.72 4.16
C ASN A 539 -29.80 27.00 5.31
N PHE A 540 -30.73 26.11 4.98
CA PHE A 540 -31.57 25.42 5.96
C PHE A 540 -30.78 24.45 6.84
N TYR A 541 -29.71 23.83 6.30
CA TYR A 541 -28.79 23.04 7.10
C TYR A 541 -28.25 23.85 8.29
N ARG A 542 -27.73 25.05 8.03
CA ARG A 542 -27.21 25.93 9.09
C ARG A 542 -28.34 26.44 9.99
N ARG A 543 -29.47 26.83 9.41
CA ARG A 543 -30.53 27.56 10.10
C ARG A 543 -31.42 26.67 10.98
N ILE A 544 -31.60 25.41 10.59
CA ILE A 544 -32.48 24.45 11.28
C ILE A 544 -31.64 23.34 11.91
N PHE A 545 -30.98 22.50 11.10
CA PHE A 545 -30.26 21.33 11.62
C PHE A 545 -29.14 21.72 12.59
N SER A 546 -28.24 22.61 12.17
CA SER A 546 -27.09 23.02 13.02
C SER A 546 -27.53 23.84 14.25
N ALA A 547 -28.66 24.55 14.16
CA ALA A 547 -29.23 25.27 15.29
C ALA A 547 -29.85 24.31 16.32
N ALA A 548 -30.49 23.23 15.86
CA ALA A 548 -31.02 22.17 16.71
C ALA A 548 -29.94 21.23 17.27
N ARG A 549 -28.78 21.14 16.59
CA ARG A 549 -27.64 20.29 16.95
C ARG A 549 -26.35 21.07 17.15
N PRO A 550 -26.27 21.93 18.20
CA PRO A 550 -25.06 22.70 18.50
C PRO A 550 -23.86 21.82 18.89
N ASP A 551 -24.11 20.54 19.21
CA ASP A 551 -23.08 19.51 19.42
C ASP A 551 -22.36 19.08 18.13
N ILE A 552 -22.91 19.40 16.95
CA ILE A 552 -22.31 19.15 15.64
C ILE A 552 -21.83 20.47 15.05
N LYS A 553 -20.51 20.58 14.82
CA LYS A 553 -19.93 21.80 14.27
C LYS A 553 -20.04 21.85 12.74
N TYR A 554 -20.87 22.75 12.26
CA TYR A 554 -20.99 23.05 10.83
C TYR A 554 -19.75 23.76 10.28
N LEU A 555 -19.13 23.18 9.27
CA LEU A 555 -17.90 23.71 8.65
C LEU A 555 -18.14 24.52 7.38
N GLY A 556 -19.26 24.32 6.69
CA GLY A 556 -19.58 25.04 5.46
C GLY A 556 -20.44 24.25 4.47
N HIS A 557 -20.80 24.93 3.38
CA HIS A 557 -21.66 24.38 2.33
C HIS A 557 -20.80 23.73 1.24
N LEU A 558 -21.04 22.45 0.94
CA LEU A 558 -20.30 21.56 0.02
C LEU A 558 -18.81 21.38 0.33
N ARG A 559 -18.25 22.18 1.24
CA ARG A 559 -16.85 22.15 1.61
C ARG A 559 -16.65 22.76 2.99
N GLY A 560 -15.73 22.18 3.74
CA GLY A 560 -15.31 22.65 5.05
C GLY A 560 -13.91 22.16 5.36
N ALA A 561 -13.20 22.88 6.22
CA ALA A 561 -11.89 22.46 6.71
C ALA A 561 -11.78 22.71 8.21
N VAL A 562 -11.02 21.85 8.88
CA VAL A 562 -10.74 21.95 10.31
C VAL A 562 -9.35 21.39 10.61
N GLU A 563 -8.69 21.95 11.60
CA GLU A 563 -7.43 21.45 12.11
C GLU A 563 -7.65 20.82 13.50
N ILE A 564 -7.15 19.60 13.68
CA ILE A 564 -7.24 18.83 14.92
C ILE A 564 -5.87 18.23 15.19
N ASN A 565 -5.28 18.54 16.36
CA ASN A 565 -3.96 18.05 16.77
C ASN A 565 -2.84 18.29 15.72
N GLY A 566 -2.87 19.43 15.03
CA GLY A 566 -1.89 19.79 13.98
C GLY A 566 -2.14 19.11 12.62
N MET A 567 -3.18 18.27 12.52
CA MET A 567 -3.62 17.68 11.26
C MET A 567 -4.78 18.45 10.67
N LYS A 568 -4.67 18.79 9.38
CA LYS A 568 -5.67 19.53 8.59
C LYS A 568 -6.57 18.56 7.82
N PHE A 569 -7.86 18.60 8.10
CA PHE A 569 -8.89 17.80 7.44
C PHE A 569 -9.73 18.71 6.54
N THR A 570 -9.96 18.26 5.31
CA THR A 570 -10.91 18.92 4.38
C THR A 570 -12.01 17.94 4.03
N LEU A 571 -13.26 18.37 4.22
CA LEU A 571 -14.45 17.67 3.79
C LEU A 571 -14.98 18.33 2.52
N LYS A 572 -15.45 17.52 1.57
CA LYS A 572 -16.05 18.03 0.34
C LYS A 572 -17.19 17.13 -0.12
N HIS A 573 -18.26 17.74 -0.60
CA HIS A 573 -19.38 17.07 -1.25
C HIS A 573 -19.31 17.40 -2.75
N PRO A 574 -18.59 16.60 -3.56
CA PRO A 574 -18.36 16.90 -4.97
C PRO A 574 -19.61 16.59 -5.80
N GLY A 575 -19.89 17.33 -6.87
CA GLY A 575 -20.95 16.94 -7.82
C GLY A 575 -20.57 15.73 -8.70
N GLY A 576 -21.55 15.18 -9.42
CA GLY A 576 -21.38 14.04 -10.34
C GLY A 576 -21.63 12.69 -9.67
N GLY A 577 -21.10 11.61 -10.26
CA GLY A 577 -21.20 10.24 -9.72
C GLY A 577 -19.84 9.56 -9.65
N PRO A 578 -19.77 8.34 -9.08
CA PRO A 578 -18.52 7.60 -9.00
C PRO A 578 -17.95 7.34 -10.40
N GLY A 579 -16.63 7.47 -10.53
CA GLY A 579 -15.92 7.16 -11.78
C GLY A 579 -15.71 5.65 -11.96
N TYR A 580 -15.60 5.20 -13.21
CA TYR A 580 -15.28 3.80 -13.54
C TYR A 580 -14.05 3.28 -12.78
N ALA A 581 -12.98 4.07 -12.74
CA ALA A 581 -11.89 3.84 -11.80
C ALA A 581 -12.20 4.62 -10.51
N LEU A 582 -12.51 3.89 -9.44
CA LEU A 582 -13.06 4.44 -8.19
C LEU A 582 -12.21 5.55 -7.54
N THR A 583 -10.90 5.51 -7.75
CA THR A 583 -9.94 6.50 -7.23
C THR A 583 -9.76 7.74 -8.12
N TYR A 584 -10.22 7.72 -9.38
CA TYR A 584 -9.95 8.77 -10.35
C TYR A 584 -10.51 10.15 -9.93
N GLY A 585 -11.76 10.17 -9.46
CA GLY A 585 -12.41 11.42 -9.02
C GLY A 585 -11.63 12.10 -7.88
N GLY A 586 -11.21 11.32 -6.88
CA GLY A 586 -10.37 11.82 -5.79
C GLY A 586 -9.02 12.37 -6.24
N GLN A 587 -8.39 11.72 -7.25
CA GLN A 587 -7.14 12.21 -7.84
C GLN A 587 -7.30 13.55 -8.56
N LYS A 588 -8.42 13.73 -9.28
CA LYS A 588 -8.70 15.01 -9.95
C LYS A 588 -8.95 16.13 -8.97
N HIS A 589 -9.61 15.85 -7.86
CA HIS A 589 -9.81 16.86 -6.83
C HIS A 589 -8.51 17.25 -6.15
N ILE A 590 -7.63 16.31 -5.79
CA ILE A 590 -6.35 16.67 -5.16
C ILE A 590 -5.46 17.49 -6.11
N GLU A 591 -5.43 17.18 -7.41
CA GLU A 591 -4.72 17.98 -8.41
C GLU A 591 -5.27 19.41 -8.51
N ALA A 592 -6.61 19.56 -8.52
CA ALA A 592 -7.25 20.86 -8.54
C ALA A 592 -6.95 21.66 -7.25
N GLU A 593 -6.90 21.00 -6.09
CA GLU A 593 -6.51 21.64 -4.83
C GLU A 593 -5.05 22.13 -4.87
N ILE A 594 -4.12 21.31 -5.35
CA ILE A 594 -2.71 21.70 -5.52
C ILE A 594 -2.63 22.93 -6.43
N GLN A 595 -3.29 22.91 -7.58
CA GLN A 595 -3.28 24.03 -8.52
C GLN A 595 -3.85 25.31 -7.88
N ARG A 596 -4.94 25.19 -7.12
CA ARG A 596 -5.56 26.30 -6.38
C ARG A 596 -4.62 26.88 -5.32
N ILE A 597 -3.92 26.03 -4.57
CA ILE A 597 -2.99 26.45 -3.52
C ILE A 597 -1.79 27.17 -4.14
N VAL A 598 -1.16 26.55 -5.15
CA VAL A 598 0.03 27.10 -5.82
C VAL A 598 -0.29 28.42 -6.53
N SER A 599 -1.42 28.51 -7.25
CA SER A 599 -1.82 29.74 -7.95
C SER A 599 -2.11 30.93 -7.02
N ARG A 600 -2.29 30.68 -5.72
CA ARG A 600 -2.51 31.70 -4.68
C ARG A 600 -1.26 31.94 -3.82
N GLY A 601 -0.11 31.39 -4.20
CA GLY A 601 1.14 31.50 -3.42
C GLY A 601 1.17 30.67 -2.13
N GLY A 602 0.19 29.79 -1.92
CA GLY A 602 0.15 28.88 -0.78
C GLY A 602 1.11 27.70 -0.95
N LYS A 603 1.48 27.09 0.17
CA LYS A 603 2.42 25.94 0.21
C LYS A 603 1.91 24.74 1.01
N GLU A 604 0.82 24.88 1.74
CA GLU A 604 0.33 23.85 2.66
C GLU A 604 -0.90 23.12 2.09
N MET A 605 -0.81 21.80 2.07
CA MET A 605 -1.91 20.90 1.71
C MET A 605 -2.67 20.47 2.97
N CYS A 606 -3.92 20.00 2.80
CA CYS A 606 -4.56 19.22 3.85
C CYS A 606 -3.86 17.86 4.01
N HIS A 607 -3.99 17.25 5.19
CA HIS A 607 -3.49 15.91 5.45
C HIS A 607 -4.50 14.85 5.01
N VAL A 608 -5.79 15.17 5.17
CA VAL A 608 -6.90 14.31 4.74
C VAL A 608 -7.89 15.12 3.90
N LEU A 609 -8.35 14.50 2.81
CA LEU A 609 -9.42 14.99 1.96
C LEU A 609 -10.50 13.91 1.82
N ALA A 610 -11.65 14.12 2.44
CA ALA A 610 -12.76 13.17 2.45
C ALA A 610 -13.93 13.67 1.57
N PHE A 611 -14.52 12.74 0.81
CA PHE A 611 -15.59 12.99 -0.15
C PHE A 611 -16.87 12.22 0.15
N GLY A 612 -18.01 12.92 0.11
CA GLY A 612 -19.34 12.31 0.04
C GLY A 612 -19.83 12.13 -1.41
N ASN A 613 -21.16 12.10 -1.57
CA ASN A 613 -21.95 12.07 -2.81
C ASN A 613 -21.85 10.81 -3.68
N TRP A 614 -20.66 10.20 -3.79
CA TRP A 614 -20.45 9.12 -4.76
C TRP A 614 -20.89 7.73 -4.28
N HIS A 615 -21.22 7.60 -2.99
CA HIS A 615 -21.77 6.39 -2.36
C HIS A 615 -20.88 5.15 -2.56
N VAL A 616 -19.57 5.36 -2.66
CA VAL A 616 -18.57 4.28 -2.79
C VAL A 616 -17.47 4.49 -1.78
N ALA A 617 -16.98 3.40 -1.19
CA ALA A 617 -15.92 3.47 -0.20
C ALA A 617 -14.56 3.16 -0.85
N ASN A 618 -13.61 4.08 -0.82
CA ASN A 618 -12.23 3.72 -1.13
C ASN A 618 -11.31 4.75 -0.49
N TRP A 619 -10.04 4.40 -0.38
CA TRP A 619 -9.06 5.43 -0.10
C TRP A 619 -7.74 5.18 -0.81
N GLN A 620 -7.01 6.26 -0.99
CA GLN A 620 -5.72 6.27 -1.65
C GLN A 620 -4.83 7.31 -0.98
N PHE A 621 -3.53 7.15 -1.12
CA PHE A 621 -2.58 8.16 -0.67
C PHE A 621 -1.99 8.86 -1.89
N SER A 622 -2.12 10.19 -1.99
CA SER A 622 -1.72 10.95 -3.17
C SER A 622 -1.17 12.31 -2.78
N ALA A 623 0.00 12.68 -3.29
CA ALA A 623 0.63 13.98 -3.03
C ALA A 623 0.74 14.31 -1.52
N GLY A 624 1.05 13.30 -0.69
CA GLY A 624 1.13 13.44 0.78
C GLY A 624 -0.21 13.48 1.51
N VAL A 625 -1.33 13.28 0.80
CA VAL A 625 -2.70 13.40 1.34
C VAL A 625 -3.41 12.06 1.34
N ALA A 626 -4.06 11.71 2.46
CA ALA A 626 -5.02 10.62 2.51
C ALA A 626 -6.34 11.08 1.88
N VAL A 627 -6.70 10.48 0.75
CA VAL A 627 -7.89 10.82 -0.03
C VAL A 627 -8.91 9.71 0.13
N ILE A 628 -10.09 10.05 0.66
CA ILE A 628 -11.10 9.08 1.11
C ILE A 628 -12.41 9.36 0.40
N CYS A 629 -12.98 8.35 -0.25
CA CYS A 629 -14.39 8.33 -0.62
C CYS A 629 -15.16 7.65 0.51
N VAL A 630 -16.11 8.38 1.06
CA VAL A 630 -16.91 7.98 2.21
C VAL A 630 -18.17 7.26 1.69
N PRO A 631 -18.49 6.06 2.23
CA PRO A 631 -19.75 5.37 1.92
C PRO A 631 -20.99 6.18 2.34
N CYS A 632 -22.18 5.68 1.99
CA CYS A 632 -23.45 6.31 2.35
C CYS A 632 -24.25 5.47 3.36
N PHE A 633 -25.46 5.94 3.69
CA PHE A 633 -26.49 5.18 4.40
C PHE A 633 -27.82 5.17 3.62
N GLN A 634 -27.74 5.11 2.30
CA GLN A 634 -28.89 5.01 1.40
C GLN A 634 -28.81 3.73 0.56
N GLU A 635 -29.91 2.99 0.50
CA GLU A 635 -30.06 1.83 -0.36
C GLU A 635 -30.13 2.18 -1.85
N GLN A 636 -29.94 1.17 -2.69
CA GLN A 636 -29.98 1.35 -4.13
C GLN A 636 -31.37 1.84 -4.59
N THR A 637 -31.43 3.11 -4.99
CA THR A 637 -32.65 3.68 -5.56
C THR A 637 -32.97 3.03 -6.92
N LEU A 638 -34.10 2.32 -7.03
CA LEU A 638 -34.52 1.60 -8.26
C LEU A 638 -34.74 2.49 -9.50
N ASP A 639 -34.98 3.76 -9.27
CA ASP A 639 -35.47 4.75 -10.23
C ASP A 639 -34.36 5.68 -10.75
N TYR A 640 -33.22 5.72 -10.08
CA TYR A 640 -32.05 6.50 -10.48
C TYR A 640 -30.76 5.68 -10.47
N MET A 641 -30.39 5.09 -9.34
CA MET A 641 -29.12 4.36 -9.20
C MET A 641 -29.12 3.07 -10.02
N ASP A 642 -30.18 2.26 -9.90
CA ASP A 642 -30.30 0.99 -10.65
C ASP A 642 -30.26 1.23 -12.17
N ARG A 643 -31.03 2.20 -12.67
CA ARG A 643 -31.03 2.60 -14.09
C ARG A 643 -29.68 3.08 -14.62
N LYS A 644 -28.77 3.48 -13.73
CA LYS A 644 -27.40 3.92 -14.06
C LYS A 644 -26.33 2.88 -13.70
N ALA A 645 -26.72 1.68 -13.29
CA ALA A 645 -25.83 0.64 -12.78
C ALA A 645 -24.93 1.13 -11.63
N LEU A 646 -25.48 1.99 -10.76
CA LEU A 646 -24.82 2.46 -9.55
C LEU A 646 -25.25 1.57 -8.39
N HIS A 647 -24.29 1.04 -7.64
CA HIS A 647 -24.54 0.23 -6.46
C HIS A 647 -23.89 0.91 -5.25
N PRO A 648 -24.69 1.49 -4.34
CA PRO A 648 -24.18 2.21 -3.19
C PRO A 648 -23.52 1.26 -2.19
N TRP A 649 -22.47 1.73 -1.53
CA TRP A 649 -21.81 1.00 -0.45
C TRP A 649 -22.26 1.61 0.88
N ILE A 650 -22.97 0.81 1.66
CA ILE A 650 -23.61 1.24 2.89
C ILE A 650 -22.68 0.92 4.05
N GLY A 651 -22.17 1.94 4.74
CA GLY A 651 -21.05 1.74 5.65
C GLY A 651 -20.49 2.98 6.31
N MET A 652 -19.38 2.80 7.03
CA MET A 652 -18.54 3.90 7.50
C MET A 652 -17.04 3.54 7.45
N TRP A 653 -16.19 4.57 7.51
CA TRP A 653 -14.76 4.38 7.74
C TRP A 653 -14.37 4.74 9.17
N ILE A 654 -13.51 3.93 9.76
CA ILE A 654 -12.64 4.36 10.85
C ILE A 654 -11.20 4.35 10.35
N MET A 655 -10.53 5.48 10.54
CA MET A 655 -9.14 5.68 10.15
C MET A 655 -8.30 6.02 11.38
N GLU A 656 -7.22 5.29 11.60
CA GLU A 656 -6.17 5.68 12.57
C GLU A 656 -4.96 6.20 11.80
N TYR A 657 -4.70 7.50 11.92
CA TYR A 657 -3.51 8.13 11.36
C TYR A 657 -2.38 8.13 12.38
N THR A 658 -1.18 7.86 11.91
CA THR A 658 0.06 8.16 12.63
C THR A 658 0.84 9.20 11.84
N VAL A 659 1.32 10.23 12.53
CA VAL A 659 2.15 11.28 11.96
C VAL A 659 3.53 11.34 12.60
N ASP A 660 4.51 11.87 11.87
CA ASP A 660 5.83 12.17 12.41
C ASP A 660 5.87 13.49 13.20
N THR A 661 7.05 13.88 13.65
CA THR A 661 7.30 15.14 14.38
C THR A 661 7.03 16.40 13.55
N ALA A 662 6.94 16.28 12.22
CA ALA A 662 6.56 17.34 11.29
C ALA A 662 5.08 17.25 10.84
N ASN A 663 4.27 16.44 11.53
CA ASN A 663 2.85 16.17 11.26
C ASN A 663 2.57 15.52 9.88
N ARG A 664 3.57 14.94 9.20
CA ARG A 664 3.36 14.21 7.94
C ARG A 664 2.79 12.82 8.23
N ILE A 665 1.84 12.35 7.43
CA ILE A 665 1.24 11.02 7.62
C ILE A 665 2.28 9.93 7.30
N THR A 666 2.70 9.19 8.32
CA THR A 666 3.63 8.04 8.20
C THR A 666 2.95 6.70 8.35
N SER A 667 1.74 6.64 8.91
CA SER A 667 0.87 5.48 8.80
C SER A 667 -0.61 5.88 8.74
N ALA A 668 -1.42 5.09 8.04
CA ALA A 668 -2.87 5.23 8.03
C ALA A 668 -3.52 3.83 8.00
N ARG A 669 -4.20 3.46 9.08
CA ARG A 669 -4.94 2.20 9.21
C ARG A 669 -6.42 2.41 8.96
N ALA A 670 -6.97 1.67 8.02
CA ALA A 670 -8.34 1.80 7.55
C ALA A 670 -9.18 0.55 7.88
N LYS A 671 -10.27 0.78 8.60
CA LYS A 671 -11.32 -0.21 8.87
C LYS A 671 -12.63 0.24 8.24
N TYR A 672 -13.14 -0.60 7.34
CA TYR A 672 -14.45 -0.41 6.74
C TYR A 672 -15.48 -1.19 7.54
N TYR A 673 -16.54 -0.51 7.96
CA TYR A 673 -17.72 -1.16 8.51
C TYR A 673 -18.74 -1.32 7.38
N ASN A 674 -19.01 -2.56 6.99
CA ASN A 674 -20.04 -2.88 6.02
C ASN A 674 -21.39 -3.04 6.72
N TYR A 675 -22.36 -2.20 6.35
CA TYR A 675 -23.71 -2.26 6.89
C TYR A 675 -24.76 -2.77 5.91
N ALA A 676 -24.38 -3.06 4.65
CA ALA A 676 -25.31 -3.59 3.64
C ALA A 676 -26.11 -4.82 4.09
N PRO A 677 -25.57 -5.79 4.87
CA PRO A 677 -26.36 -6.94 5.35
C PRO A 677 -27.46 -6.61 6.39
N TYR A 678 -27.50 -5.39 6.92
CA TYR A 678 -28.41 -4.98 8.01
C TYR A 678 -29.49 -4.01 7.54
N THR A 679 -29.52 -3.71 6.24
CA THR A 679 -30.46 -2.76 5.68
C THR A 679 -31.86 -3.33 5.61
N LYS A 680 -32.84 -2.43 5.57
CA LYS A 680 -34.26 -2.76 5.53
C LYS A 680 -34.89 -2.11 4.32
N GLU A 681 -35.95 -2.74 3.81
CA GLU A 681 -36.76 -2.19 2.71
C GLU A 681 -37.36 -0.82 3.09
N LEU A 682 -37.77 -0.65 4.34
CA LEU A 682 -38.22 0.62 4.90
C LEU A 682 -37.75 0.75 6.34
N ASP A 683 -36.87 1.71 6.63
CA ASP A 683 -36.25 1.89 7.96
C ASP A 683 -36.81 3.12 8.69
N LEU A 684 -38.11 3.05 8.99
CA LEU A 684 -38.86 4.11 9.69
C LEU A 684 -38.88 3.89 11.21
N PRO A 685 -39.02 4.97 12.01
CA PRO A 685 -39.27 4.88 13.43
C PRO A 685 -40.72 4.48 13.72
N GLU A 686 -40.92 3.61 14.71
CA GLU A 686 -42.24 3.25 15.26
C GLU A 686 -42.54 4.03 16.54
N PRO A 687 -43.80 4.51 16.79
CA PRO A 687 -44.98 4.38 15.92
C PRO A 687 -45.04 5.41 14.78
N ILE A 688 -45.32 4.93 13.56
CA ILE A 688 -45.42 5.74 12.31
C ILE A 688 -46.39 6.93 12.44
N ALA A 689 -47.52 6.78 13.12
CA ALA A 689 -48.51 7.85 13.28
C ALA A 689 -47.98 9.08 14.06
N SER A 690 -47.03 8.89 14.98
CA SER A 690 -46.38 10.01 15.68
C SER A 690 -45.40 10.74 14.76
N PHE A 691 -44.71 9.99 13.91
CA PHE A 691 -43.77 10.52 12.93
C PHE A 691 -44.46 11.44 11.92
N TYR A 692 -45.57 11.01 11.31
CA TYR A 692 -46.30 11.85 10.35
C TYR A 692 -46.85 13.12 11.00
N ARG A 693 -47.43 13.02 12.20
CA ARG A 693 -47.92 14.19 12.94
C ARG A 693 -46.82 15.20 13.23
N LYS A 694 -45.63 14.72 13.61
CA LYS A 694 -44.55 15.60 14.04
C LYS A 694 -43.81 16.27 12.88
N TYR A 695 -43.59 15.57 11.76
CA TYR A 695 -42.68 16.05 10.71
C TYR A 695 -43.35 16.30 9.35
N VAL A 696 -44.51 15.69 9.09
CA VAL A 696 -45.24 15.86 7.82
C VAL A 696 -46.39 16.88 7.98
N PHE A 697 -47.08 16.85 9.12
CA PHE A 697 -48.23 17.72 9.42
C PHE A 697 -48.14 18.42 10.79
N PRO A 698 -47.08 19.20 11.07
CA PRO A 698 -46.84 19.77 12.40
C PRO A 698 -47.95 20.70 12.91
N ASP A 699 -48.78 21.26 12.01
CA ASP A 699 -49.84 22.24 12.35
C ASP A 699 -51.25 21.63 12.50
N MET A 700 -51.43 20.31 12.34
CA MET A 700 -52.74 19.68 12.56
C MET A 700 -53.01 19.46 14.06
N SER A 701 -53.71 20.40 14.69
CA SER A 701 -54.23 20.26 16.06
C SER A 701 -55.29 19.15 16.16
N VAL A 702 -55.48 18.58 17.35
CA VAL A 702 -56.32 17.39 17.69
C VAL A 702 -57.85 17.64 17.51
N GLY A 703 -58.26 18.57 16.65
CA GLY A 703 -59.66 18.93 16.41
C GLY A 703 -60.38 18.11 15.33
N ASP A 704 -59.67 17.57 14.33
CA ASP A 704 -60.33 17.12 13.09
C ASP A 704 -60.32 15.60 12.86
N ALA A 705 -59.87 14.80 13.84
CA ALA A 705 -59.82 13.34 13.72
C ALA A 705 -61.10 12.60 14.15
N ASN A 706 -62.21 13.32 14.32
CA ASN A 706 -63.55 12.73 14.47
C ASN A 706 -64.45 13.22 13.33
N GLY A 707 -64.22 12.74 12.12
CA GLY A 707 -65.09 13.07 10.99
C GLY A 707 -64.64 12.46 9.68
N GLY A 708 -65.10 11.25 9.40
CA GLY A 708 -65.26 10.76 8.03
C GLY A 708 -64.25 9.70 7.60
N GLU A 709 -64.73 8.45 7.55
CA GLU A 709 -64.28 7.51 6.52
C GLU A 709 -64.32 8.21 5.15
N THR A 710 -63.22 8.27 4.41
CA THR A 710 -63.17 7.99 2.96
C THR A 710 -61.75 8.08 2.38
N ARG A 711 -61.33 6.93 1.84
CA ARG A 711 -60.33 6.61 0.79
C ARG A 711 -58.87 7.06 0.92
#